data_AF-A0A8J7P5Q1-F1
#
_entry.id   AF-A0A8J7P5Q1-F1
#
_cell.length_a   1.000
_cell.length_b   1.000
_cell.length_c   1.000
_cell.angle_alpha   90.00
_cell.angle_beta   90.00
_cell.angle_gamma   90.00
#
_symmetry.space_group_name_H-M   'P 1'
#
loop_
_entity.id
_entity.type
_entity.pdbx_description
1 polymer ?
#
loop_
_entity_poly.entity_id
_entity_poly.type
_entity_poly.pdbx_seq_one_letter_code
_entity_poly.pdbx_strand_id
1 'polypeptide(L)'
;MKRGSSNSASDGVSFTPLVVLELVEDTKEEAVTWLLERIRDKQENGGAELLVGRLPKDGWGDAGGNPNMFVVGASRDRLLSGAEDVGLVKESNDGSMRGFTYVNRNNFKDFKGDSDEFLSVAECQYIIKHELDTLRAKEETSVPGYAKVKLYPGKSILRRLLSKGILVQVFPLHDKEELKKLSHSWYGKVRLKYQPLDEIRRYFGESLALYFGFLEYFTFALVPMALIGVPYYLFAWEDYDKYVLLALFNLVWSTVVLEVWKRCCASLAYRWGTLCRKKAFEEPRPGFHGVLGYNPVTGRQEPTFSSLRRQLRVYLVSVPFVLLCLCASLYVMMIYFSMEEWALRLHEEEQSVWSSAGLFVPSIIYAIVIEVLNRLYRYAAEFLTEWENHRLESSYQNHLILKVLVFNFLNCFASLFYIAFVLHDMKLLRQSLATLLITSQILNQMVEAFLPFWLQKRRNTKVHKQVRRAAVELPWTEQVKLEADMSTYLGTFDDYLELFLQFGYVSLFSCVFPLAAVLAVLNNFTEMYSDALKMCQVFKRPFSEPAASMGVWQLAFETMSVIAVITNCALIGMSPQVKSCFPDSETQLILIVVAAEPRTEEGEEVQEDSSYPPSFEPARHFTRHRQHSSFLEHVLLAFKFILAFVIPDIPKEIQLKLARLEFESMEALKKKVSTLLLIRFTL
;
A
#
# COMPACT_ATOMS: atom_id res chain seq x y z
N MET A 1 -7.86 39.08 -5.36
CA MET A 1 -6.60 39.86 -5.29
C MET A 1 -5.79 39.48 -6.53
N LYS A 2 -5.49 40.46 -7.40
CA LYS A 2 -4.97 40.26 -8.76
C LYS A 2 -3.66 39.45 -8.74
N ARG A 3 -3.62 38.29 -9.42
CA ARG A 3 -2.35 37.65 -9.85
C ARG A 3 -1.70 38.63 -10.82
N GLY A 4 -0.67 39.34 -10.34
CA GLY A 4 0.20 40.10 -11.22
C GLY A 4 0.94 39.12 -12.13
N SER A 5 0.99 39.45 -13.41
CA SER A 5 1.94 38.88 -14.37
C SER A 5 3.36 39.20 -13.89
N SER A 6 3.93 38.38 -13.03
CA SER A 6 5.37 38.41 -12.75
C SER A 6 6.05 37.56 -13.81
N ASN A 7 6.58 38.25 -14.83
CA ASN A 7 7.59 37.83 -15.79
C ASN A 7 8.20 36.44 -15.56
N SER A 8 7.74 35.44 -16.31
CA SER A 8 8.44 34.17 -16.54
C SER A 8 9.39 34.24 -17.76
N ALA A 9 9.78 35.45 -18.15
CA ALA A 9 10.66 35.71 -19.30
C ALA A 9 12.10 36.00 -18.84
N SER A 10 12.70 35.06 -18.12
CA SER A 10 14.14 35.02 -17.87
C SER A 10 14.53 33.63 -17.37
N ASP A 11 14.85 32.74 -18.31
CA ASP A 11 15.75 31.57 -18.20
C ASP A 11 15.31 30.41 -19.13
N GLY A 12 15.68 30.50 -20.42
CA GLY A 12 15.86 29.37 -21.34
C GLY A 12 14.64 28.54 -21.81
N VAL A 13 13.52 28.53 -21.10
CA VAL A 13 12.34 27.70 -21.42
C VAL A 13 11.07 28.55 -21.40
N SER A 14 10.28 28.51 -22.48
CA SER A 14 9.08 29.36 -22.67
C SER A 14 7.81 28.85 -21.97
N PHE A 15 7.90 27.77 -21.21
CA PHE A 15 6.76 27.08 -20.59
C PHE A 15 7.10 26.61 -19.17
N THR A 16 6.08 26.27 -18.39
CA THR A 16 6.25 25.76 -17.02
C THR A 16 6.74 24.31 -17.01
N PRO A 17 7.93 24.01 -16.46
CA PRO A 17 8.44 22.64 -16.41
C PRO A 17 7.67 21.82 -15.37
N LEU A 18 7.19 20.63 -15.76
CA LEU A 18 6.35 19.78 -14.90
C LEU A 18 7.01 18.43 -14.61
N VAL A 19 7.66 17.83 -15.61
CA VAL A 19 8.31 16.51 -15.53
C VAL A 19 9.73 16.61 -16.04
N VAL A 20 10.66 15.88 -15.39
CA VAL A 20 12.07 15.79 -15.78
C VAL A 20 12.34 14.41 -16.37
N LEU A 21 13.10 14.40 -17.47
CA LEU A 21 13.66 13.22 -18.11
C LEU A 21 15.18 13.27 -17.93
N GLU A 22 15.76 12.22 -17.35
CA GLU A 22 17.21 12.08 -17.24
C GLU A 22 17.69 10.90 -18.08
N LEU A 23 18.51 11.19 -19.08
CA LEU A 23 19.18 10.20 -19.93
C LEU A 23 20.62 10.00 -19.47
N VAL A 24 21.24 8.87 -19.79
CA VAL A 24 22.65 8.62 -19.46
C VAL A 24 23.56 9.64 -20.14
N GLU A 25 24.66 10.03 -19.49
CA GLU A 25 25.61 11.04 -19.99
C GLU A 25 26.14 10.70 -21.40
N ASP A 26 26.45 9.42 -21.63
CA ASP A 26 26.97 8.89 -22.90
C ASP A 26 25.89 8.60 -23.97
N THR A 27 24.69 9.15 -23.81
CA THR A 27 23.61 8.93 -24.78
C THR A 27 23.94 9.61 -26.10
N LYS A 28 23.85 8.85 -27.21
CA LYS A 28 24.10 9.37 -28.56
C LYS A 28 23.12 10.50 -28.90
N GLU A 29 23.64 11.62 -29.42
CA GLU A 29 22.83 12.81 -29.79
C GLU A 29 21.75 12.49 -30.84
N GLU A 30 21.96 11.51 -31.72
CA GLU A 30 20.92 11.01 -32.64
C GLU A 30 19.70 10.45 -31.89
N ALA A 31 19.93 9.67 -30.82
CA ALA A 31 18.88 9.06 -30.01
C ALA A 31 18.14 10.13 -29.19
N VAL A 32 18.88 11.12 -28.68
CA VAL A 32 18.33 12.27 -27.97
C VAL A 32 17.43 13.08 -28.90
N THR A 33 17.93 13.48 -30.06
CA THR A 33 17.20 14.29 -31.03
C THR A 33 15.92 13.58 -31.49
N TRP A 34 16.02 12.29 -31.83
CA TRP A 34 14.86 11.47 -32.19
C TRP A 34 13.81 11.42 -31.07
N LEU A 35 14.22 11.19 -29.81
CA LEU A 35 13.28 11.15 -28.69
C LEU A 35 12.57 12.50 -28.50
N LEU A 36 13.32 13.60 -28.58
CA LEU A 36 12.76 14.95 -28.43
C LEU A 36 11.79 15.29 -29.56
N GLU A 37 12.10 14.93 -30.80
CA GLU A 37 11.20 15.07 -31.94
C GLU A 37 9.91 14.28 -31.73
N ARG A 38 10.01 13.01 -31.33
CA ARG A 38 8.81 12.19 -31.03
C ARG A 38 7.95 12.77 -29.93
N ILE A 39 8.54 13.40 -28.91
CA ILE A 39 7.76 14.02 -27.83
C ILE A 39 7.07 15.31 -28.32
N ARG A 40 7.72 16.09 -29.20
CA ARG A 40 7.20 17.35 -29.75
C ARG A 40 6.19 17.17 -30.88
N ASP A 41 6.29 16.09 -31.64
CA ASP A 41 5.43 15.79 -32.78
C ASP A 41 3.95 15.73 -32.37
N LYS A 42 3.07 16.12 -33.29
CA LYS A 42 1.61 16.07 -33.10
C LYS A 42 1.10 14.64 -32.89
N GLN A 43 0.00 14.49 -32.17
CA GLN A 43 -0.65 13.18 -31.96
C GLN A 43 -1.02 12.47 -33.27
N GLU A 44 -1.43 13.20 -34.32
CA GLU A 44 -1.72 12.65 -35.66
C GLU A 44 -0.51 11.91 -36.25
N ASN A 45 0.68 12.50 -36.08
CA ASN A 45 1.94 11.91 -36.52
C ASN A 45 2.44 10.82 -35.56
N GLY A 46 1.76 10.58 -34.43
CA GLY A 46 2.12 9.61 -33.41
C GLY A 46 3.10 10.12 -32.37
N GLY A 47 3.29 11.44 -32.29
CA GLY A 47 3.99 12.07 -31.19
C GLY A 47 3.07 12.36 -30.00
N ALA A 48 3.61 13.02 -28.97
CA ALA A 48 2.85 13.36 -27.76
C ALA A 48 2.34 14.82 -27.73
N GLU A 49 2.77 15.67 -28.65
CA GLU A 49 2.47 17.11 -28.69
C GLU A 49 2.83 17.84 -27.38
N LEU A 50 3.94 17.45 -26.77
CA LEU A 50 4.42 18.03 -25.52
C LEU A 50 5.56 19.01 -25.79
N LEU A 51 5.72 19.97 -24.87
CA LEU A 51 6.79 20.95 -24.91
C LEU A 51 8.00 20.37 -24.19
N VAL A 52 9.18 20.38 -24.83
CA VAL A 52 10.42 19.86 -24.23
C VAL A 52 11.55 20.85 -24.38
N GLY A 53 12.28 21.10 -23.30
CA GLY A 53 13.47 21.94 -23.24
C GLY A 53 14.67 21.19 -22.67
N ARG A 54 15.88 21.51 -23.14
CA ARG A 54 17.14 21.02 -22.54
C ARG A 54 17.54 21.98 -21.41
N LEU A 55 18.03 21.44 -20.30
CA LEU A 55 18.50 22.26 -19.18
C LEU A 55 19.76 23.05 -19.57
N PRO A 56 19.83 24.39 -19.34
CA PRO A 56 21.02 25.18 -19.64
C PRO A 56 22.28 24.71 -18.90
N LYS A 57 23.44 24.79 -19.56
CA LYS A 57 24.75 24.39 -19.00
C LYS A 57 25.33 25.42 -18.02
N ASP A 58 24.85 26.65 -18.02
CA ASP A 58 25.49 27.76 -17.30
C ASP A 58 25.24 27.77 -15.78
N GLY A 59 24.32 26.91 -15.29
CA GLY A 59 24.06 26.71 -13.85
C GLY A 59 24.82 25.53 -13.24
N TRP A 60 25.74 24.91 -13.96
CA TRP A 60 26.64 23.87 -13.45
C TRP A 60 27.92 24.57 -13.02
N GLY A 61 28.10 24.83 -11.72
CA GLY A 61 29.43 25.15 -11.20
C GLY A 61 30.42 24.02 -11.53
N ASP A 62 31.70 24.19 -11.21
CA ASP A 62 32.82 23.26 -11.53
C ASP A 62 32.60 21.75 -11.22
N ALA A 63 31.52 21.38 -10.52
CA ALA A 63 31.02 20.02 -10.45
C ALA A 63 30.21 19.67 -11.72
N GLY A 64 30.91 19.14 -12.72
CA GLY A 64 30.30 18.57 -13.91
C GLY A 64 29.22 17.55 -13.55
N GLY A 65 28.05 17.69 -14.14
CA GLY A 65 27.09 16.62 -14.11
C GLY A 65 26.26 16.57 -15.37
N ASN A 66 25.27 15.70 -15.32
CA ASN A 66 24.70 15.09 -16.50
C ASN A 66 24.14 16.11 -17.52
N PRO A 67 24.76 16.25 -18.71
CA PRO A 67 24.33 17.22 -19.73
C PRO A 67 23.01 16.83 -20.41
N ASN A 68 22.44 15.66 -20.09
CA ASN A 68 21.27 15.07 -20.73
C ASN A 68 20.04 15.07 -19.80
N MET A 69 19.81 16.20 -19.15
CA MET A 69 18.56 16.48 -18.43
C MET A 69 17.62 17.33 -19.28
N PHE A 70 16.38 16.86 -19.41
CA PHE A 70 15.33 17.52 -20.19
C PHE A 70 14.11 17.77 -19.32
N VAL A 71 13.46 18.90 -19.54
CA VAL A 71 12.20 19.25 -18.89
C VAL A 71 11.05 19.19 -19.89
N VAL A 72 9.93 18.65 -19.44
CA VAL A 72 8.71 18.45 -20.21
C VAL A 72 7.57 19.23 -19.57
N GLY A 73 6.79 19.90 -20.41
CA GLY A 73 5.55 20.58 -20.09
C GLY A 73 4.56 20.44 -21.24
N ALA A 74 3.44 21.16 -21.17
CA ALA A 74 2.43 21.12 -22.22
C ALA A 74 1.67 22.46 -22.26
N SER A 75 1.02 22.74 -23.40
CA SER A 75 0.05 23.83 -23.49
C SER A 75 -1.21 23.48 -22.70
N ARG A 76 -1.98 24.50 -22.30
CA ARG A 76 -3.24 24.32 -21.58
C ARG A 76 -4.24 23.48 -22.37
N ASP A 77 -4.42 23.76 -23.65
CA ASP A 77 -5.34 22.99 -24.51
C ASP A 77 -4.92 21.51 -24.58
N ARG A 78 -3.61 21.25 -24.68
CA ARG A 78 -3.09 19.88 -24.69
C ARG A 78 -3.36 19.14 -23.37
N LEU A 79 -3.20 19.81 -22.23
CA LEU A 79 -3.52 19.25 -20.92
C LEU A 79 -5.02 18.95 -20.79
N LEU A 80 -5.91 19.79 -21.31
CA LEU A 80 -7.35 19.53 -21.30
C LEU A 80 -7.71 18.35 -22.21
N SER A 81 -7.14 18.26 -23.42
CA SER A 81 -7.33 17.08 -24.29
C SER A 81 -6.79 15.81 -23.63
N GLY A 82 -5.60 15.88 -23.02
CA GLY A 82 -5.03 14.75 -22.27
C GLY A 82 -5.85 14.35 -21.04
N ALA A 83 -6.53 15.30 -20.40
CA ALA A 83 -7.48 15.00 -19.31
C ALA A 83 -8.69 14.18 -19.79
N GLU A 84 -9.15 14.40 -21.03
CA GLU A 84 -10.18 13.60 -21.69
C GLU A 84 -9.64 12.21 -22.06
N ASP A 85 -8.42 12.12 -22.62
CA ASP A 85 -7.76 10.85 -22.97
C ASP A 85 -7.57 9.93 -21.75
N VAL A 86 -7.17 10.52 -20.62
CA VAL A 86 -7.00 9.82 -19.33
C VAL A 86 -8.36 9.49 -18.68
N GLY A 87 -9.44 10.13 -19.12
CA GLY A 87 -10.79 9.96 -18.57
C GLY A 87 -10.92 10.49 -17.14
N LEU A 88 -10.37 11.68 -16.85
CA LEU A 88 -10.53 12.32 -15.54
C LEU A 88 -12.00 12.58 -15.25
N VAL A 89 -12.43 12.37 -14.02
CA VAL A 89 -13.82 12.62 -13.59
C VAL A 89 -13.84 13.85 -12.69
N LYS A 90 -14.70 14.82 -13.01
CA LYS A 90 -14.83 16.09 -12.28
C LYS A 90 -16.29 16.37 -11.94
N GLU A 91 -16.53 17.24 -10.97
CA GLU A 91 -17.87 17.67 -10.56
C GLU A 91 -18.46 18.62 -11.62
N SER A 92 -19.63 18.26 -12.13
CA SER A 92 -20.44 19.07 -13.04
C SER A 92 -21.26 20.11 -12.28
N ASN A 93 -21.78 21.13 -12.98
CA ASN A 93 -22.61 22.19 -12.40
C ASN A 93 -23.90 21.68 -11.74
N ASP A 94 -24.38 20.51 -12.15
CA ASP A 94 -25.53 19.80 -11.55
C ASP A 94 -25.18 19.01 -10.27
N GLY A 95 -23.92 19.06 -9.83
CA GLY A 95 -23.40 18.31 -8.68
C GLY A 95 -23.12 16.83 -8.97
N SER A 96 -23.23 16.38 -10.23
CA SER A 96 -22.91 15.02 -10.64
C SER A 96 -21.43 14.86 -10.99
N MET A 97 -20.86 13.68 -10.72
CA MET A 97 -19.49 13.34 -11.13
C MET A 97 -19.51 12.77 -12.55
N ARG A 98 -18.89 13.47 -13.51
CA ARG A 98 -18.86 13.06 -14.93
C ARG A 98 -17.44 13.06 -15.49
N GLY A 99 -17.20 12.21 -16.49
CA GLY A 99 -15.95 12.21 -17.25
C GLY A 99 -15.76 13.54 -17.97
N PHE A 100 -14.57 14.11 -17.85
CA PHE A 100 -14.18 15.35 -18.51
C PHE A 100 -14.12 15.15 -20.02
N THR A 101 -14.67 16.09 -20.76
CA THR A 101 -14.58 16.17 -22.22
C THR A 101 -14.32 17.61 -22.61
N TYR A 102 -13.41 17.84 -23.56
CA TYR A 102 -13.03 19.18 -24.00
C TYR A 102 -14.23 19.96 -24.53
N VAL A 103 -15.14 19.28 -25.24
CA VAL A 103 -16.37 19.87 -25.80
C VAL A 103 -17.31 20.40 -24.71
N ASN A 104 -17.48 19.67 -23.61
CA ASN A 104 -18.41 20.03 -22.53
C ASN A 104 -17.72 20.71 -21.33
N ARG A 105 -16.52 21.27 -21.51
CA ARG A 105 -15.70 21.86 -20.43
C ARG A 105 -16.43 22.94 -19.61
N ASN A 106 -17.35 23.69 -20.21
CA ASN A 106 -18.12 24.74 -19.53
C ASN A 106 -19.18 24.20 -18.55
N ASN A 107 -19.48 22.91 -18.60
CA ASN A 107 -20.46 22.27 -17.71
C ASN A 107 -19.84 21.86 -16.36
N PHE A 108 -18.53 22.06 -16.16
CA PHE A 108 -17.83 21.72 -14.93
C PHE A 108 -17.70 22.92 -13.99
N LYS A 109 -17.94 22.67 -12.70
CA LYS A 109 -18.10 23.69 -11.65
C LYS A 109 -16.89 24.61 -11.47
N ASP A 110 -15.69 24.04 -11.55
CA ASP A 110 -14.44 24.76 -11.32
C ASP A 110 -13.82 25.32 -12.61
N PHE A 111 -14.47 25.14 -13.76
CA PHE A 111 -13.97 25.64 -15.03
C PHE A 111 -14.32 27.13 -15.20
N LYS A 112 -13.36 28.01 -14.91
CA LYS A 112 -13.43 29.44 -15.26
C LYS A 112 -12.49 29.66 -16.44
N GLY A 113 -13.03 30.15 -17.57
CA GLY A 113 -12.38 30.16 -18.89
C GLY A 113 -10.88 30.50 -18.91
N ASP A 114 -10.44 31.49 -18.12
CA ASP A 114 -9.03 31.93 -18.06
C ASP A 114 -8.24 31.44 -16.83
N SER A 115 -8.84 30.78 -15.83
CA SER A 115 -8.06 30.36 -14.65
C SER A 115 -7.33 29.04 -14.89
N ASP A 116 -6.01 29.02 -14.71
CA ASP A 116 -5.17 27.81 -14.79
C ASP A 116 -5.39 26.82 -13.63
N GLU A 117 -6.33 27.08 -12.73
CA GLU A 117 -6.55 26.30 -11.50
C GLU A 117 -7.48 25.08 -11.67
N PHE A 118 -8.00 24.83 -12.88
CA PHE A 118 -8.95 23.72 -13.11
C PHE A 118 -8.29 22.34 -12.95
N LEU A 119 -7.06 22.18 -13.45
CA LEU A 119 -6.27 20.97 -13.29
C LEU A 119 -5.22 21.21 -12.21
N SER A 120 -5.09 20.28 -11.26
CA SER A 120 -4.00 20.38 -10.28
C SER A 120 -2.65 20.06 -10.92
N VAL A 121 -1.56 20.51 -10.30
CA VAL A 121 -0.21 20.19 -10.77
C VAL A 121 0.01 18.68 -10.84
N ALA A 122 -0.54 17.93 -9.87
CA ALA A 122 -0.47 16.47 -9.86
C ALA A 122 -1.22 15.84 -11.04
N GLU A 123 -2.39 16.37 -11.40
CA GLU A 123 -3.16 15.90 -12.56
C GLU A 123 -2.40 16.22 -13.86
N CYS A 124 -1.82 17.41 -13.99
CA CYS A 124 -1.02 17.80 -15.15
C CYS A 124 0.21 16.88 -15.33
N GLN A 125 0.91 16.58 -14.24
CA GLN A 125 2.06 15.67 -14.25
C GLN A 125 1.65 14.23 -14.58
N TYR A 126 0.48 13.78 -14.10
CA TYR A 126 -0.06 12.48 -14.45
C TYR A 126 -0.46 12.38 -15.92
N ILE A 127 -1.08 13.43 -16.48
CA ILE A 127 -1.40 13.52 -17.91
C ILE A 127 -0.11 13.44 -18.72
N ILE A 128 0.90 14.26 -18.41
CA ILE A 128 2.20 14.22 -19.11
C ILE A 128 2.83 12.83 -19.01
N LYS A 129 2.82 12.21 -17.83
CA LYS A 129 3.31 10.84 -17.67
C LYS A 129 2.52 9.86 -18.54
N HIS A 130 1.20 9.97 -18.58
CA HIS A 130 0.35 9.12 -19.42
C HIS A 130 0.73 9.26 -20.89
N GLU A 131 0.90 10.49 -21.39
CA GLU A 131 1.26 10.77 -22.78
C GLU A 131 2.68 10.28 -23.15
N LEU A 132 3.63 10.42 -22.21
CA LEU A 132 4.97 9.85 -22.39
C LEU A 132 4.95 8.32 -22.34
N ASP A 133 4.13 7.73 -21.47
CA ASP A 133 3.95 6.28 -21.37
C ASP A 133 3.23 5.71 -22.61
N THR A 134 2.32 6.48 -23.24
CA THR A 134 1.58 6.14 -24.48
C THR A 134 2.35 6.44 -25.77
N LEU A 135 3.52 7.07 -25.72
CA LEU A 135 4.38 7.28 -26.90
C LEU A 135 4.82 5.94 -27.52
N ARG A 136 4.50 5.70 -28.80
CA ARG A 136 4.72 4.41 -29.50
C ARG A 136 5.65 4.51 -30.69
N ALA A 137 6.44 3.45 -30.87
CA ALA A 137 7.13 3.19 -32.12
C ALA A 137 6.11 2.87 -33.22
N LYS A 138 6.26 3.46 -34.40
CA LYS A 138 5.41 3.24 -35.57
C LYS A 138 6.18 2.41 -36.61
N GLU A 139 7.17 3.05 -37.24
CA GLU A 139 7.97 2.47 -38.33
C GLU A 139 9.36 2.04 -37.83
N GLU A 140 9.76 2.53 -36.66
CA GLU A 140 11.09 2.30 -36.11
C GLU A 140 11.28 0.84 -35.69
N THR A 141 12.31 0.20 -36.25
CA THR A 141 12.72 -1.18 -35.90
C THR A 141 13.74 -1.23 -34.76
N SER A 142 14.43 -0.11 -34.49
CA SER A 142 15.37 0.05 -33.39
C SER A 142 15.47 1.50 -32.95
N VAL A 143 15.94 1.74 -31.72
CA VAL A 143 16.28 3.10 -31.27
C VAL A 143 17.48 3.60 -32.07
N PRO A 144 17.42 4.81 -32.67
CA PRO A 144 18.53 5.41 -33.40
C PRO A 144 19.81 5.42 -32.57
N GLY A 145 20.96 5.11 -33.19
CA GLY A 145 22.24 4.95 -32.48
C GLY A 145 22.38 3.64 -31.68
N TYR A 146 21.31 2.89 -31.41
CA TYR A 146 21.32 1.66 -30.62
C TYR A 146 20.67 0.47 -31.36
N ALA A 147 21.38 -0.09 -32.35
CA ALA A 147 20.88 -1.21 -33.17
C ALA A 147 20.49 -2.48 -32.35
N LYS A 148 21.08 -2.67 -31.16
CA LYS A 148 20.74 -3.77 -30.25
C LYS A 148 19.37 -3.59 -29.56
N VAL A 149 18.86 -2.36 -29.51
CA VAL A 149 17.60 -2.01 -28.85
C VAL A 149 16.47 -2.01 -29.87
N LYS A 150 15.87 -3.19 -30.07
CA LYS A 150 14.78 -3.38 -31.03
C LYS A 150 13.46 -2.75 -30.56
N LEU A 151 12.79 -2.08 -31.48
CA LEU A 151 11.43 -1.58 -31.38
C LEU A 151 10.54 -2.36 -32.36
N TYR A 152 9.27 -2.47 -32.03
CA TYR A 152 8.26 -3.03 -32.93
C TYR A 152 7.04 -2.09 -32.92
N PRO A 153 6.23 -2.09 -33.99
CA PRO A 153 5.05 -1.23 -34.08
C PRO A 153 4.14 -1.41 -32.86
N GLY A 154 3.82 -0.31 -32.17
CA GLY A 154 3.01 -0.35 -30.95
C GLY A 154 3.77 -0.68 -29.65
N LYS A 155 5.10 -0.75 -29.64
CA LYS A 155 5.89 -0.78 -28.39
C LYS A 155 6.02 0.62 -27.80
N SER A 156 5.83 0.74 -26.49
CA SER A 156 6.15 1.98 -25.73
C SER A 156 7.64 2.31 -25.82
N ILE A 157 7.95 3.52 -26.30
CA ILE A 157 9.31 4.03 -26.44
C ILE A 157 9.94 4.22 -25.06
N LEU A 158 9.25 4.93 -24.16
CA LEU A 158 9.76 5.28 -22.84
C LEU A 158 10.10 4.03 -22.00
N ARG A 159 9.20 3.04 -21.98
CA ARG A 159 9.43 1.79 -21.26
C ARG A 159 10.60 0.99 -21.83
N ARG A 160 10.82 1.04 -23.15
CA ARG A 160 11.98 0.39 -23.76
C ARG A 160 13.28 1.07 -23.32
N LEU A 161 13.32 2.40 -23.33
CA LEU A 161 14.49 3.17 -22.91
C LEU A 161 14.84 2.94 -21.43
N LEU A 162 13.84 2.88 -20.55
CA LEU A 162 14.03 2.53 -19.13
C LEU A 162 14.59 1.11 -18.97
N SER A 163 14.00 0.11 -19.64
CA SER A 163 14.43 -1.30 -19.53
C SER A 163 15.86 -1.55 -20.01
N LYS A 164 16.40 -0.67 -20.87
CA LYS A 164 17.75 -0.76 -21.42
C LYS A 164 18.72 0.23 -20.78
N GLY A 165 18.27 0.98 -19.76
CA GLY A 165 19.10 1.94 -19.04
C GLY A 165 19.59 3.10 -19.88
N ILE A 166 18.90 3.44 -20.99
CA ILE A 166 19.21 4.66 -21.75
C ILE A 166 18.55 5.86 -21.04
N LEU A 167 17.30 5.68 -20.62
CA LEU A 167 16.60 6.60 -19.73
C LEU A 167 16.85 6.12 -18.30
N VAL A 168 17.46 6.96 -17.47
CA VAL A 168 17.80 6.65 -16.07
C VAL A 168 16.54 6.76 -15.23
N GLN A 169 15.88 7.92 -15.29
CA GLN A 169 14.69 8.19 -14.49
C GLN A 169 13.78 9.23 -15.15
N VAL A 170 12.50 9.16 -14.78
CA VAL A 170 11.47 10.14 -15.10
C VAL A 170 10.80 10.49 -13.79
N PHE A 171 10.76 11.77 -13.43
CA PHE A 171 10.16 12.19 -12.17
C PHE A 171 9.45 13.56 -12.31
N PRO A 172 8.34 13.78 -11.58
CA PRO A 172 7.66 15.06 -11.54
C PRO A 172 8.39 16.04 -10.60
N LEU A 173 8.32 17.33 -10.92
CA LEU A 173 8.91 18.38 -10.07
C LEU A 173 7.99 18.76 -8.90
N HIS A 174 8.60 19.13 -7.76
CA HIS A 174 7.89 19.78 -6.68
C HIS A 174 7.57 21.24 -6.99
N ASP A 175 6.37 21.68 -6.59
CA ASP A 175 6.06 23.10 -6.49
C ASP A 175 6.39 23.55 -5.05
N LYS A 176 7.46 24.34 -4.91
CA LYS A 176 7.96 24.79 -3.60
C LYS A 176 6.96 25.64 -2.85
N GLU A 177 6.13 26.43 -3.54
CA GLU A 177 5.17 27.32 -2.89
C GLU A 177 3.97 26.54 -2.36
N GLU A 178 3.39 25.68 -3.19
CA GLU A 178 2.28 24.82 -2.78
C GLU A 178 2.70 23.85 -1.68
N LEU A 179 3.89 23.26 -1.80
CA LEU A 179 4.43 22.35 -0.78
C LEU A 179 4.64 23.05 0.56
N LYS A 180 5.10 24.30 0.56
CA LYS A 180 5.28 25.08 1.78
C LYS A 180 3.94 25.42 2.45
N LYS A 181 2.91 25.74 1.65
CA LYS A 181 1.54 25.96 2.15
C LYS A 181 0.97 24.66 2.76
N LEU A 182 1.09 23.55 2.04
CA LEU A 182 0.65 22.23 2.49
C LEU A 182 1.38 21.82 3.77
N SER A 183 2.71 21.88 3.80
CA SER A 183 3.55 21.60 4.98
C SER A 183 3.11 22.39 6.21
N HIS A 184 2.82 23.68 6.05
CA HIS A 184 2.39 24.52 7.17
C HIS A 184 1.02 24.11 7.72
N SER A 185 0.09 23.73 6.85
CA SER A 185 -1.24 23.26 7.24
C SER A 185 -1.23 21.86 7.86
N TRP A 186 -0.32 21.00 7.38
CA TRP A 186 -0.30 19.57 7.67
C TRP A 186 0.45 19.23 8.96
N TYR A 187 1.71 19.69 9.10
CA TYR A 187 2.54 19.41 10.28
C TYR A 187 3.12 20.66 10.95
N GLY A 188 2.79 21.87 10.46
CA GLY A 188 3.33 23.13 10.98
C GLY A 188 2.92 23.46 12.42
N LYS A 189 1.82 22.88 12.94
CA LYS A 189 1.40 22.98 14.34
C LYS A 189 0.87 21.63 14.80
N VAL A 190 1.45 21.09 15.87
CA VAL A 190 0.92 19.90 16.55
C VAL A 190 -0.45 20.27 17.13
N ARG A 191 -1.52 19.87 16.44
CA ARG A 191 -2.91 20.06 16.87
C ARG A 191 -3.67 18.80 16.57
N LEU A 192 -4.62 18.47 17.44
CA LEU A 192 -5.61 17.41 17.20
C LEU A 192 -6.64 17.92 16.18
N LYS A 193 -6.20 18.07 14.93
CA LYS A 193 -7.02 18.44 13.78
C LYS A 193 -7.01 17.30 12.78
N TYR A 194 -8.11 17.14 12.08
CA TYR A 194 -8.16 16.29 10.89
C TYR A 194 -7.13 16.75 9.85
N GLN A 195 -6.50 15.78 9.21
CA GLN A 195 -5.52 15.96 8.15
C GLN A 195 -6.19 16.61 6.92
N PRO A 196 -5.47 17.48 6.19
CA PRO A 196 -6.00 18.13 4.99
C PRO A 196 -5.97 17.18 3.78
N LEU A 197 -6.75 16.09 3.82
CA LEU A 197 -6.75 15.02 2.82
C LEU A 197 -6.96 15.53 1.38
N ASP A 198 -7.81 16.53 1.18
CA ASP A 198 -8.06 17.08 -0.16
C ASP A 198 -6.86 17.89 -0.69
N GLU A 199 -6.07 18.53 0.17
CA GLU A 199 -4.84 19.23 -0.23
C GLU A 199 -3.71 18.24 -0.53
N ILE A 200 -3.58 17.19 0.31
CA ILE A 200 -2.66 16.07 0.07
C ILE A 200 -2.99 15.41 -1.27
N ARG A 201 -4.27 15.17 -1.54
CA ARG A 201 -4.76 14.60 -2.81
C ARG A 201 -4.43 15.49 -4.01
N ARG A 202 -4.65 16.80 -3.92
CA ARG A 202 -4.34 17.75 -5.00
C ARG A 202 -2.85 17.78 -5.34
N TYR A 203 -1.97 17.59 -4.35
CA TYR A 203 -0.53 17.69 -4.51
C TYR A 203 0.16 16.34 -4.82
N PHE A 204 -0.16 15.27 -4.08
CA PHE A 204 0.48 13.96 -4.20
C PHE A 204 -0.36 12.91 -4.95
N GLY A 205 -1.65 13.17 -5.17
CA GLY A 205 -2.58 12.23 -5.82
C GLY A 205 -3.39 11.39 -4.85
N GLU A 206 -4.32 10.62 -5.39
CA GLU A 206 -5.33 9.88 -4.60
C GLU A 206 -4.74 8.69 -3.84
N SER A 207 -3.79 7.94 -4.39
CA SER A 207 -3.20 6.77 -3.71
C SER A 207 -2.58 7.13 -2.35
N LEU A 208 -1.76 8.19 -2.31
CA LEU A 208 -1.15 8.70 -1.08
C LEU A 208 -2.17 9.33 -0.15
N ALA A 209 -3.15 10.07 -0.68
CA ALA A 209 -4.21 10.62 0.15
C ALA A 209 -5.09 9.55 0.80
N LEU A 210 -5.31 8.40 0.13
CA LEU A 210 -5.97 7.24 0.73
C LEU A 210 -5.15 6.63 1.86
N TYR A 211 -3.83 6.55 1.71
CA TYR A 211 -2.94 6.07 2.77
C TYR A 211 -3.06 6.95 4.02
N PHE A 212 -2.87 8.26 3.89
CA PHE A 212 -3.00 9.18 5.04
C PHE A 212 -4.42 9.21 5.61
N GLY A 213 -5.44 9.06 4.75
CA GLY A 213 -6.83 8.91 5.19
C GLY A 213 -7.05 7.64 6.01
N PHE A 214 -6.42 6.52 5.61
CA PHE A 214 -6.49 5.27 6.37
C PHE A 214 -5.72 5.37 7.68
N LEU A 215 -4.51 5.95 7.68
CA LEU A 215 -3.72 6.19 8.88
C LEU A 215 -4.50 7.04 9.90
N GLU A 216 -5.12 8.14 9.46
CA GLU A 216 -5.98 8.97 10.32
C GLU A 216 -7.14 8.15 10.89
N TYR A 217 -7.89 7.48 10.00
CA TYR A 217 -9.04 6.69 10.38
C TYR A 217 -8.66 5.59 11.38
N PHE A 218 -7.59 4.86 11.10
CA PHE A 218 -7.11 3.75 11.91
C PHE A 218 -6.63 4.22 13.28
N THR A 219 -5.97 5.38 13.37
CA THR A 219 -5.59 6.01 14.64
C THR A 219 -6.80 6.27 15.52
N PHE A 220 -7.85 6.89 14.98
CA PHE A 220 -9.08 7.15 15.73
C PHE A 220 -9.86 5.87 16.03
N ALA A 221 -9.85 4.91 15.12
CA ALA A 221 -10.49 3.61 15.31
C ALA A 221 -9.86 2.81 16.46
N LEU A 222 -8.56 2.97 16.74
CA LEU A 222 -7.88 2.32 17.86
C LEU A 222 -8.17 2.98 19.22
N VAL A 223 -8.68 4.21 19.26
CA VAL A 223 -8.94 4.93 20.53
C VAL A 223 -9.93 4.18 21.44
N PRO A 224 -11.10 3.67 20.96
CA PRO A 224 -11.97 2.83 21.78
C PRO A 224 -11.27 1.59 22.38
N MET A 225 -10.43 0.90 21.60
CA MET A 225 -9.64 -0.24 22.08
C MET A 225 -8.65 0.20 23.18
N ALA A 226 -7.98 1.34 23.00
CA ALA A 226 -7.06 1.89 23.99
C ALA A 226 -7.78 2.29 25.29
N LEU A 227 -8.95 2.93 25.19
CA LEU A 227 -9.75 3.35 26.35
C LEU A 227 -10.27 2.16 27.15
N ILE A 228 -10.68 1.07 26.50
CA ILE A 228 -11.10 -0.16 27.17
C ILE A 228 -9.89 -0.91 27.72
N GLY A 229 -8.76 -0.92 27.01
CA GLY A 229 -7.56 -1.64 27.44
C GLY A 229 -6.91 -1.09 28.72
N VAL A 230 -7.01 0.23 28.97
CA VAL A 230 -6.39 0.86 30.15
C VAL A 230 -6.97 0.34 31.48
N PRO A 231 -8.30 0.36 31.74
CA PRO A 231 -8.88 -0.25 32.93
C PRO A 231 -8.54 -1.74 33.07
N TYR A 232 -8.53 -2.48 31.96
CA TYR A 232 -8.22 -3.91 31.97
C TYR A 232 -6.82 -4.19 32.52
N TYR A 233 -5.85 -3.35 32.13
CA TYR A 233 -4.48 -3.44 32.63
C TYR A 233 -4.32 -2.90 34.05
N LEU A 234 -4.85 -1.70 34.35
CA LEU A 234 -4.66 -1.04 35.65
C LEU A 234 -5.31 -1.78 36.82
N PHE A 235 -6.50 -2.34 36.59
CA PHE A 235 -7.24 -3.08 37.62
C PHE A 235 -6.99 -4.59 37.57
N ALA A 236 -6.08 -5.05 36.72
CA ALA A 236 -5.79 -6.46 36.49
C ALA A 236 -7.10 -7.28 36.35
N TRP A 237 -7.96 -6.85 35.43
CA TRP A 237 -9.25 -7.48 35.14
C TRP A 237 -9.04 -8.77 34.34
N GLU A 238 -8.43 -9.75 35.01
CA GLU A 238 -8.03 -11.03 34.41
C GLU A 238 -9.09 -12.12 34.62
N ASP A 239 -10.30 -11.78 35.07
CA ASP A 239 -11.39 -12.74 35.22
C ASP A 239 -11.90 -13.25 33.86
N TYR A 240 -12.35 -14.51 33.83
CA TYR A 240 -12.84 -15.17 32.61
C TYR A 240 -13.90 -14.34 31.87
N ASP A 241 -14.93 -13.88 32.60
CA ASP A 241 -16.02 -13.08 32.02
C ASP A 241 -15.49 -11.81 31.35
N LYS A 242 -14.45 -11.20 31.94
CA LYS A 242 -13.84 -9.97 31.41
C LYS A 242 -13.04 -10.25 30.15
N TYR A 243 -12.28 -11.36 30.09
CA TYR A 243 -11.59 -11.76 28.85
C TYR A 243 -12.57 -12.06 27.70
N VAL A 244 -13.67 -12.76 27.99
CA VAL A 244 -14.71 -13.03 27.00
C VAL A 244 -15.32 -11.71 26.49
N LEU A 245 -15.65 -10.78 27.39
CA LEU A 245 -16.17 -9.46 27.01
C LEU A 245 -15.18 -8.67 26.13
N LEU A 246 -13.88 -8.69 26.45
CA LEU A 246 -12.85 -8.01 25.66
C LEU A 246 -12.68 -8.64 24.27
N ALA A 247 -12.69 -9.98 24.18
CA ALA A 247 -12.58 -10.68 22.91
C ALA A 247 -13.81 -10.45 22.01
N LEU A 248 -15.02 -10.49 22.59
CA LEU A 248 -16.26 -10.16 21.88
C LEU A 248 -16.24 -8.72 21.37
N PHE A 249 -15.80 -7.78 22.21
CA PHE A 249 -15.63 -6.39 21.82
C PHE A 249 -14.63 -6.26 20.66
N ASN A 250 -13.45 -6.90 20.77
CA ASN A 250 -12.42 -6.87 19.72
C ASN A 250 -12.91 -7.47 18.39
N LEU A 251 -13.72 -8.54 18.44
CA LEU A 251 -14.35 -9.12 17.24
C LEU A 251 -15.30 -8.13 16.57
N VAL A 252 -16.22 -7.54 17.33
CA VAL A 252 -17.16 -6.54 16.81
C VAL A 252 -16.40 -5.34 16.27
N TRP A 253 -15.46 -4.82 17.07
CA TRP A 253 -14.63 -3.67 16.73
C TRP A 253 -13.86 -3.87 15.43
N SER A 254 -13.09 -4.96 15.32
CA SER A 254 -12.27 -5.24 14.13
C SER A 254 -13.12 -5.36 12.86
N THR A 255 -14.32 -5.92 12.97
CA THR A 255 -15.25 -6.04 11.84
C THR A 255 -15.85 -4.70 11.46
N VAL A 256 -16.42 -3.97 12.44
CA VAL A 256 -17.02 -2.65 12.21
C VAL A 256 -16.00 -1.66 11.65
N VAL A 257 -14.77 -1.66 12.15
CA VAL A 257 -13.72 -0.75 11.70
C VAL A 257 -13.36 -1.00 10.24
N LEU A 258 -13.23 -2.25 9.79
CA LEU A 258 -12.90 -2.54 8.40
C LEU A 258 -14.08 -2.25 7.45
N GLU A 259 -15.31 -2.50 7.88
CA GLU A 259 -16.52 -2.19 7.11
C GLU A 259 -16.80 -0.69 7.00
N VAL A 260 -16.65 0.06 8.10
CA VAL A 260 -16.78 1.52 8.11
C VAL A 260 -15.68 2.16 7.27
N TRP A 261 -14.47 1.60 7.26
CA TRP A 261 -13.43 2.08 6.37
C TRP A 261 -13.81 1.93 4.88
N LYS A 262 -14.34 0.78 4.45
CA LYS A 262 -14.81 0.60 3.07
C LYS A 262 -15.81 1.69 2.67
N ARG A 263 -16.72 2.03 3.58
CA ARG A 263 -17.71 3.11 3.40
C ARG A 263 -17.08 4.50 3.30
N CYS A 264 -16.15 4.82 4.18
CA CYS A 264 -15.40 6.08 4.17
C CYS A 264 -14.56 6.20 2.90
N CYS A 265 -13.85 5.14 2.51
CA CYS A 265 -13.04 5.05 1.32
C CYS A 265 -13.90 5.25 0.06
N ALA A 266 -15.06 4.62 -0.05
CA ALA A 266 -16.00 4.83 -1.15
C ALA A 266 -16.50 6.28 -1.21
N SER A 267 -16.73 6.93 -0.07
CA SER A 267 -17.10 8.35 0.00
C SER A 267 -15.97 9.28 -0.48
N LEU A 268 -14.74 9.03 -0.07
CA LEU A 268 -13.57 9.78 -0.54
C LEU A 268 -13.33 9.56 -2.04
N ALA A 269 -13.35 8.31 -2.51
CA ALA A 269 -13.17 7.96 -3.91
C ALA A 269 -14.29 8.52 -4.81
N TYR A 270 -15.53 8.59 -4.33
CA TYR A 270 -16.62 9.25 -5.04
C TYR A 270 -16.39 10.77 -5.11
N ARG A 271 -16.07 11.42 -3.99
CA ARG A 271 -15.77 12.86 -3.93
C ARG A 271 -14.60 13.24 -4.83
N TRP A 272 -13.61 12.36 -4.95
CA TRP A 272 -12.45 12.56 -5.81
C TRP A 272 -12.70 12.17 -7.28
N GLY A 273 -13.78 11.44 -7.57
CA GLY A 273 -14.15 11.00 -8.92
C GLY A 273 -13.46 9.70 -9.36
N THR A 274 -12.52 9.17 -8.58
CA THR A 274 -11.82 7.92 -8.91
C THR A 274 -12.72 6.69 -8.83
N LEU A 275 -13.81 6.72 -8.04
CA LEU A 275 -14.80 5.65 -7.99
C LEU A 275 -15.60 5.52 -9.29
N CYS A 276 -15.96 6.66 -9.91
CA CYS A 276 -16.72 6.69 -11.16
C CYS A 276 -15.83 6.50 -12.39
N ARG A 277 -14.51 6.57 -12.21
CA ARG A 277 -13.54 6.45 -13.29
C ARG A 277 -13.51 5.00 -13.75
N LYS A 278 -13.82 4.78 -15.02
CA LYS A 278 -13.56 3.47 -15.65
C LYS A 278 -12.06 3.23 -15.59
N LYS A 279 -11.64 2.08 -15.05
CA LYS A 279 -10.22 1.71 -15.07
C LYS A 279 -9.78 1.72 -16.53
N ALA A 280 -8.88 2.64 -16.89
CA ALA A 280 -8.24 2.63 -18.20
C ALA A 280 -7.61 1.25 -18.40
N PHE A 281 -7.60 0.75 -19.65
CA PHE A 281 -6.92 -0.50 -19.95
C PHE A 281 -5.44 -0.33 -19.61
N GLU A 282 -5.03 -0.91 -18.48
CA GLU A 282 -3.64 -0.89 -18.05
C GLU A 282 -2.79 -1.61 -19.11
N GLU A 283 -1.68 -0.96 -19.44
CA GLU A 283 -0.76 -1.46 -20.44
C GLU A 283 0.12 -2.57 -19.85
N PRO A 284 0.67 -3.43 -20.70
CA PRO A 284 1.62 -4.42 -20.23
C PRO A 284 2.84 -3.76 -19.57
N ARG A 285 3.25 -4.25 -18.39
CA ARG A 285 4.42 -3.75 -17.67
C ARG A 285 5.69 -3.85 -18.53
N PRO A 286 6.74 -3.05 -18.28
CA PRO A 286 7.95 -3.02 -19.11
C PRO A 286 8.67 -4.37 -19.21
N GLY A 287 8.68 -5.12 -18.12
CA GLY A 287 9.28 -6.47 -18.02
C GLY A 287 8.45 -7.57 -18.67
N PHE A 288 7.19 -7.30 -19.03
CA PHE A 288 6.33 -8.32 -19.62
C PHE A 288 6.78 -8.71 -21.03
N HIS A 289 6.96 -10.01 -21.23
CA HIS A 289 7.46 -10.58 -22.47
C HIS A 289 6.65 -11.79 -22.94
N GLY A 290 6.60 -12.02 -24.24
CA GLY A 290 5.78 -13.07 -24.84
C GLY A 290 5.87 -13.07 -26.36
N VAL A 291 5.08 -13.94 -26.99
CA VAL A 291 4.98 -13.98 -28.45
C VAL A 291 4.11 -12.81 -28.91
N LEU A 292 4.53 -12.10 -29.95
CA LEU A 292 3.72 -11.01 -30.50
C LEU A 292 2.40 -11.57 -31.04
N GLY A 293 1.29 -11.02 -30.57
CA GLY A 293 -0.06 -11.37 -31.00
C GLY A 293 -1.00 -10.17 -30.90
N TYR A 294 -2.23 -10.32 -31.37
CA TYR A 294 -3.25 -9.28 -31.26
C TYR A 294 -4.04 -9.45 -29.97
N ASN A 295 -4.20 -8.37 -29.21
CA ASN A 295 -5.07 -8.37 -28.04
C ASN A 295 -6.55 -8.35 -28.52
N PRO A 296 -7.40 -9.27 -28.06
CA PRO A 296 -8.79 -9.37 -28.51
C PRO A 296 -9.67 -8.21 -28.04
N VAL A 297 -9.26 -7.49 -26.98
CA VAL A 297 -10.00 -6.37 -26.39
C VAL A 297 -9.55 -5.04 -27.00
N THR A 298 -8.23 -4.80 -27.08
CA THR A 298 -7.70 -3.51 -27.56
C THR A 298 -7.43 -3.52 -29.06
N GLY A 299 -7.39 -4.68 -29.72
CA GLY A 299 -7.01 -4.84 -31.13
C GLY A 299 -5.54 -4.54 -31.43
N ARG A 300 -4.72 -4.23 -30.42
CA ARG A 300 -3.32 -3.83 -30.59
C ARG A 300 -2.40 -5.04 -30.67
N GLN A 301 -1.31 -4.91 -31.42
CA GLN A 301 -0.22 -5.89 -31.42
C GLN A 301 0.62 -5.72 -30.15
N GLU A 302 0.56 -6.71 -29.25
CA GLU A 302 1.30 -6.71 -27.99
C GLU A 302 1.90 -8.10 -27.72
N PRO A 303 2.89 -8.22 -26.81
CA PRO A 303 3.32 -9.52 -26.34
C PRO A 303 2.12 -10.23 -25.72
N THR A 304 1.94 -11.51 -26.03
CA THR A 304 0.92 -12.37 -25.45
C THR A 304 1.60 -13.51 -24.74
N PHE A 305 1.07 -13.85 -23.57
CA PHE A 305 1.59 -14.94 -22.76
C PHE A 305 0.42 -15.81 -22.28
N SER A 306 0.54 -17.12 -22.49
CA SER A 306 -0.50 -18.08 -22.11
C SER A 306 -0.75 -18.03 -20.60
N SER A 307 -2.01 -17.80 -20.22
CA SER A 307 -2.41 -17.77 -18.80
C SER A 307 -2.13 -19.11 -18.10
N LEU A 308 -2.31 -20.25 -18.78
CA LEU A 308 -2.03 -21.57 -18.20
C LEU A 308 -0.55 -21.70 -17.80
N ARG A 309 0.37 -21.26 -18.67
CA ARG A 309 1.81 -21.29 -18.36
C ARG A 309 2.13 -20.41 -17.14
N ARG A 310 1.50 -19.24 -17.04
CA ARG A 310 1.66 -18.36 -15.87
C ARG A 310 1.15 -19.04 -14.60
N GLN A 311 -0.04 -19.62 -14.64
CA GLN A 311 -0.60 -20.31 -13.47
C GLN A 311 0.26 -21.50 -13.04
N LEU A 312 0.80 -22.28 -13.98
CA LEU A 312 1.75 -23.35 -13.67
C LEU A 312 3.02 -22.82 -13.00
N ARG A 313 3.58 -21.69 -13.46
CA ARG A 313 4.72 -21.03 -12.80
C ARG A 313 4.40 -20.63 -11.36
N VAL A 314 3.25 -20.01 -11.15
CA VAL A 314 2.80 -19.58 -9.81
C VAL A 314 2.60 -20.79 -8.89
N TYR A 315 1.79 -21.77 -9.28
CA TYR A 315 1.39 -22.85 -8.39
C TYR A 315 2.44 -23.95 -8.23
N LEU A 316 3.27 -24.24 -9.25
CA LEU A 316 4.25 -25.33 -9.17
C LEU A 316 5.66 -24.88 -8.76
N VAL A 317 5.97 -23.58 -8.84
CA VAL A 317 7.29 -23.06 -8.46
C VAL A 317 7.17 -22.03 -7.36
N SER A 318 6.41 -20.95 -7.58
CA SER A 318 6.37 -19.86 -6.62
C SER A 318 5.73 -20.24 -5.29
N VAL A 319 4.57 -20.90 -5.29
CA VAL A 319 3.89 -21.31 -4.06
C VAL A 319 4.75 -22.31 -3.26
N PRO A 320 5.31 -23.40 -3.85
CA PRO A 320 6.21 -24.29 -3.13
C PRO A 320 7.46 -23.60 -2.59
N PHE A 321 8.05 -22.66 -3.33
CA PHE A 321 9.19 -21.88 -2.85
C PHE A 321 8.83 -21.02 -1.64
N VAL A 322 7.67 -20.32 -1.69
CA VAL A 322 7.17 -19.54 -0.55
C VAL A 322 6.98 -20.45 0.66
N LEU A 323 6.32 -21.60 0.50
CA LEU A 323 6.12 -22.57 1.58
C LEU A 323 7.45 -23.08 2.16
N LEU A 324 8.44 -23.37 1.31
CA LEU A 324 9.79 -23.76 1.76
C LEU A 324 10.44 -22.65 2.61
N CYS A 325 10.36 -21.40 2.17
CA CYS A 325 10.87 -20.25 2.93
C CYS A 325 10.14 -20.07 4.27
N LEU A 326 8.83 -20.29 4.32
CA LEU A 326 8.06 -20.25 5.56
C LEU A 326 8.51 -21.35 6.53
N CYS A 327 8.67 -22.59 6.06
CA CYS A 327 9.19 -23.69 6.87
C CYS A 327 10.62 -23.41 7.37
N ALA A 328 11.48 -22.86 6.51
CA ALA A 328 12.84 -22.48 6.89
C ALA A 328 12.84 -21.40 7.98
N SER A 329 11.94 -20.41 7.91
CA SER A 329 11.80 -19.41 8.96
C SER A 329 11.34 -20.01 10.29
N LEU A 330 10.35 -20.91 10.27
CA LEU A 330 9.95 -21.66 11.47
C LEU A 330 11.12 -22.44 12.08
N TYR A 331 11.96 -23.05 11.24
CA TYR A 331 13.16 -23.75 11.72
C TYR A 331 14.17 -22.80 12.38
N VAL A 332 14.42 -21.62 11.79
CA VAL A 332 15.26 -20.58 12.41
C VAL A 332 14.70 -20.14 13.76
N MET A 333 13.38 -20.00 13.87
CA MET A 333 12.71 -19.70 15.14
C MET A 333 12.93 -20.81 16.19
N MET A 334 12.87 -22.09 15.79
CA MET A 334 13.18 -23.20 16.71
C MET A 334 14.62 -23.14 17.22
N ILE A 335 15.59 -22.82 16.35
CA ILE A 335 16.99 -22.62 16.75
C ILE A 335 17.11 -21.47 17.76
N TYR A 336 16.39 -20.37 17.55
CA TYR A 336 16.34 -19.25 18.50
C TYR A 336 15.89 -19.72 19.89
N PHE A 337 14.78 -20.45 19.99
CA PHE A 337 14.30 -20.95 21.29
C PHE A 337 15.29 -21.92 21.95
N SER A 338 15.97 -22.77 21.16
CA SER A 338 17.04 -23.64 21.69
C SER A 338 18.24 -22.83 22.22
N MET A 339 18.62 -21.74 21.56
CA MET A 339 19.68 -20.84 22.03
C MET A 339 19.27 -20.07 23.29
N GLU A 340 18.01 -19.66 23.38
CA GLU A 340 17.46 -18.98 24.56
C GLU A 340 17.48 -19.90 25.78
N GLU A 341 17.04 -21.16 25.62
CA GLU A 341 17.09 -22.16 26.69
C GLU A 341 18.54 -22.46 27.12
N TRP A 342 19.47 -22.55 26.17
CA TRP A 342 20.89 -22.73 26.47
C TRP A 342 21.48 -21.55 27.26
N ALA A 343 21.14 -20.31 26.88
CA ALA A 343 21.59 -19.10 27.59
C ALA A 343 21.02 -19.03 29.01
N LEU A 344 19.76 -19.43 29.21
CA LEU A 344 19.13 -19.52 30.53
C LEU A 344 19.86 -20.51 31.44
N ARG A 345 20.19 -21.71 30.94
CA ARG A 345 20.93 -22.72 31.72
C ARG A 345 22.30 -22.23 32.17
N LEU A 346 23.05 -21.55 31.29
CA LEU A 346 24.34 -20.94 31.65
C LEU A 346 24.20 -19.85 32.72
N HIS A 347 23.13 -19.06 32.66
CA HIS A 347 22.87 -18.05 33.68
C HIS A 347 22.55 -18.67 35.04
N GLU A 348 21.77 -19.74 35.06
CA GLU A 348 21.44 -20.48 36.29
C GLU A 348 22.68 -21.11 36.95
N GLU A 349 23.65 -21.58 36.15
CA GLU A 349 24.90 -22.18 36.64
C GLU A 349 25.92 -21.17 37.18
N GLU A 350 26.19 -20.08 36.46
CA GLU A 350 27.27 -19.15 36.83
C GLU A 350 26.83 -17.99 37.75
N GLN A 351 25.55 -17.57 37.70
CA GLN A 351 24.99 -16.42 38.43
C GLN A 351 25.86 -15.14 38.43
N SER A 352 26.64 -14.95 37.37
CA SER A 352 27.55 -13.81 37.18
C SER A 352 26.89 -12.67 36.40
N VAL A 353 27.36 -11.44 36.57
CA VAL A 353 26.89 -10.27 35.79
C VAL A 353 27.06 -10.49 34.28
N TRP A 354 28.11 -11.20 33.86
CA TRP A 354 28.33 -11.56 32.46
C TRP A 354 27.29 -12.56 31.94
N SER A 355 26.87 -13.49 32.79
CA SER A 355 25.83 -14.47 32.45
C SER A 355 24.44 -13.81 32.32
N SER A 356 24.13 -12.80 33.14
CA SER A 356 22.92 -11.98 32.99
C SER A 356 22.91 -11.17 31.68
N ALA A 357 24.06 -10.62 31.28
CA ALA A 357 24.18 -9.95 29.99
C ALA A 357 24.06 -10.94 28.81
N GLY A 358 24.53 -12.19 29.01
CA GLY A 358 24.43 -13.29 28.04
C GLY A 358 23.01 -13.63 27.62
N LEU A 359 22.00 -13.42 28.48
CA LEU A 359 20.59 -13.68 28.17
C LEU A 359 20.04 -12.86 26.99
N PHE A 360 20.58 -11.67 26.74
CA PHE A 360 20.14 -10.82 25.62
C PHE A 360 20.75 -11.23 24.28
N VAL A 361 21.83 -12.02 24.27
CA VAL A 361 22.58 -12.36 23.06
C VAL A 361 21.73 -13.13 22.03
N PRO A 362 20.98 -14.20 22.40
CA PRO A 362 20.12 -14.91 21.44
C PRO A 362 19.08 -14.02 20.78
N SER A 363 18.46 -13.12 21.55
CA SER A 363 17.46 -12.16 21.05
C SER A 363 18.05 -11.18 20.04
N ILE A 364 19.25 -10.65 20.31
CA ILE A 364 19.94 -9.73 19.38
C ILE A 364 20.33 -10.46 18.09
N ILE A 365 20.87 -11.68 18.19
CA ILE A 365 21.23 -12.50 17.03
C ILE A 365 19.98 -12.77 16.19
N TYR A 366 18.89 -13.19 16.82
CA TYR A 366 17.63 -13.49 16.12
C TYR A 366 17.07 -12.26 15.40
N ALA A 367 17.08 -11.08 16.04
CA ALA A 367 16.64 -9.84 15.41
C ALA A 367 17.46 -9.51 14.14
N ILE A 368 18.78 -9.67 14.18
CA ILE A 368 19.66 -9.46 13.01
C ILE A 368 19.35 -10.48 11.91
N VAL A 369 19.20 -11.76 12.28
CA VAL A 369 18.91 -12.84 11.33
C VAL A 369 17.58 -12.60 10.62
N ILE A 370 16.52 -12.22 11.35
CA ILE A 370 15.20 -11.94 10.76
C ILE A 370 15.26 -10.75 9.80
N GLU A 371 15.96 -9.67 10.15
CA GLU A 371 16.11 -8.52 9.25
C GLU A 371 16.85 -8.90 7.96
N VAL A 372 17.92 -9.68 8.06
CA VAL A 372 18.64 -10.20 6.88
C VAL A 372 17.72 -11.11 6.06
N LEU A 373 16.97 -12.00 6.70
CA LEU A 373 16.08 -12.95 6.04
C LEU A 373 14.93 -12.25 5.32
N ASN A 374 14.31 -11.23 5.92
CA ASN A 374 13.27 -10.40 5.30
C ASN A 374 13.77 -9.72 4.02
N ARG A 375 14.99 -9.15 4.05
CA ARG A 375 15.62 -8.54 2.87
C ARG A 375 15.89 -9.57 1.78
N LEU A 376 16.53 -10.69 2.12
CA LEU A 376 16.81 -11.77 1.18
C LEU A 376 15.54 -12.32 0.54
N TYR A 377 14.50 -12.53 1.33
CA TYR A 377 13.22 -13.00 0.84
C TYR A 377 12.53 -11.96 -0.05
N ARG A 378 12.59 -10.66 0.26
CA ARG A 378 12.06 -9.60 -0.62
C ARG A 378 12.71 -9.64 -2.01
N TYR A 379 14.04 -9.74 -2.08
CA TYR A 379 14.74 -9.91 -3.36
C TYR A 379 14.32 -11.19 -4.11
N ALA A 380 14.18 -12.32 -3.39
CA ALA A 380 13.73 -13.56 -3.98
C ALA A 380 12.27 -13.47 -4.49
N ALA A 381 11.38 -12.82 -3.73
CA ALA A 381 9.97 -12.63 -4.08
C ALA A 381 9.81 -11.69 -5.28
N GLU A 382 10.60 -10.61 -5.36
CA GLU A 382 10.66 -9.72 -6.53
C GLU A 382 11.12 -10.49 -7.78
N PHE A 383 12.19 -11.29 -7.65
CA PHE A 383 12.69 -12.13 -8.74
C PHE A 383 11.67 -13.17 -9.20
N LEU A 384 11.04 -13.91 -8.27
CA LEU A 384 10.00 -14.89 -8.59
C LEU A 384 8.81 -14.25 -9.27
N THR A 385 8.36 -13.10 -8.77
CA THR A 385 7.19 -12.42 -9.32
C THR A 385 7.49 -11.79 -10.69
N GLU A 386 8.74 -11.38 -10.95
CA GLU A 386 9.18 -11.00 -12.29
C GLU A 386 9.18 -12.22 -13.23
N TRP A 387 9.68 -13.36 -12.75
CA TRP A 387 9.72 -14.62 -13.51
C TRP A 387 8.31 -15.19 -13.82
N GLU A 388 7.33 -14.96 -12.95
CA GLU A 388 5.91 -15.26 -13.21
C GLU A 388 5.36 -14.53 -14.44
N ASN A 389 5.98 -13.41 -14.84
CA ASN A 389 5.68 -12.66 -16.05
C ASN A 389 4.21 -12.18 -16.07
N HIS A 390 3.84 -11.39 -15.07
CA HIS A 390 2.53 -10.73 -14.99
C HIS A 390 2.38 -9.68 -16.09
N ARG A 391 1.19 -9.60 -16.70
CA ARG A 391 0.91 -8.61 -17.75
C ARG A 391 0.82 -7.20 -17.16
N LEU A 392 0.04 -7.04 -16.10
CA LEU A 392 -0.29 -5.73 -15.52
C LEU A 392 0.59 -5.41 -14.32
N GLU A 393 0.88 -4.13 -14.11
CA GLU A 393 1.61 -3.65 -12.92
C GLU A 393 0.80 -3.94 -11.66
N SER A 394 -0.50 -3.64 -11.65
CA SER A 394 -1.40 -3.96 -10.53
C SER A 394 -1.38 -5.45 -10.15
N SER A 395 -1.41 -6.35 -11.15
CA SER A 395 -1.34 -7.79 -10.91
C SER A 395 0.00 -8.22 -10.34
N TYR A 396 1.11 -7.68 -10.86
CA TYR A 396 2.45 -7.93 -10.33
C TYR A 396 2.56 -7.49 -8.87
N GLN A 397 2.16 -6.25 -8.57
CA GLN A 397 2.20 -5.69 -7.22
C GLN A 397 1.36 -6.53 -6.27
N ASN A 398 0.12 -6.88 -6.62
CA ASN A 398 -0.74 -7.71 -5.78
C ASN A 398 -0.10 -9.07 -5.40
N HIS A 399 0.56 -9.74 -6.35
CA HIS A 399 1.23 -11.01 -6.08
C HIS A 399 2.52 -10.85 -5.29
N LEU A 400 3.27 -9.76 -5.51
CA LEU A 400 4.46 -9.43 -4.74
C LEU A 400 4.10 -9.13 -3.28
N ILE A 401 3.11 -8.24 -3.08
CA ILE A 401 2.55 -7.87 -1.79
C ILE A 401 2.14 -9.13 -1.03
N LEU A 402 1.37 -10.03 -1.64
CA LEU A 402 0.91 -11.25 -0.98
C LEU A 402 2.09 -12.14 -0.53
N LYS A 403 3.11 -12.35 -1.37
CA LYS A 403 4.28 -13.18 -1.02
C LYS A 403 5.06 -12.58 0.14
N VAL A 404 5.34 -11.28 0.11
CA VAL A 404 6.10 -10.57 1.16
C VAL A 404 5.29 -10.48 2.45
N LEU A 405 3.98 -10.24 2.35
CA LEU A 405 3.10 -10.12 3.51
C LEU A 405 3.00 -11.43 4.29
N VAL A 406 2.79 -12.58 3.63
CA VAL A 406 2.69 -13.88 4.32
C VAL A 406 4.00 -14.22 5.03
N PHE A 407 5.13 -13.91 4.41
CA PHE A 407 6.45 -14.13 5.00
C PHE A 407 6.72 -13.25 6.22
N ASN A 408 6.47 -11.94 6.09
CA ASN A 408 6.63 -11.00 7.19
C ASN A 408 5.66 -11.31 8.33
N PHE A 409 4.42 -11.68 8.03
CA PHE A 409 3.45 -12.12 9.03
C PHE A 409 4.00 -13.31 9.84
N LEU A 410 4.48 -14.36 9.17
CA LEU A 410 5.02 -15.52 9.85
C LEU A 410 6.25 -15.15 10.70
N ASN A 411 7.17 -14.33 10.18
CA ASN A 411 8.36 -13.93 10.93
C ASN A 411 8.05 -13.08 12.16
N CYS A 412 7.04 -12.22 12.09
CA CYS A 412 6.64 -11.37 13.21
C CYS A 412 5.82 -12.11 14.27
N PHE A 413 4.93 -13.01 13.85
CA PHE A 413 3.93 -13.61 14.75
C PHE A 413 4.23 -15.06 15.16
N ALA A 414 5.08 -15.81 14.44
CA ALA A 414 5.33 -17.21 14.76
C ALA A 414 5.93 -17.42 16.15
N SER A 415 6.86 -16.56 16.58
CA SER A 415 7.44 -16.64 17.93
C SER A 415 6.39 -16.38 19.01
N LEU A 416 5.49 -15.42 18.79
CA LEU A 416 4.39 -15.12 19.69
C LEU A 416 3.38 -16.28 19.74
N PHE A 417 3.04 -16.87 18.60
CA PHE A 417 2.20 -18.06 18.55
C PHE A 417 2.85 -19.26 19.24
N TYR A 418 4.16 -19.44 19.11
CA TYR A 418 4.88 -20.49 19.81
C TYR A 418 4.85 -20.30 21.33
N ILE A 419 5.11 -19.08 21.82
CA ILE A 419 5.03 -18.78 23.26
C ILE A 419 3.59 -18.98 23.77
N ALA A 420 2.58 -18.52 23.02
CA ALA A 420 1.18 -18.62 23.40
C ALA A 420 0.67 -20.06 23.43
N PHE A 421 0.93 -20.83 22.37
CA PHE A 421 0.24 -22.09 22.08
C PHE A 421 1.10 -23.34 22.25
N VAL A 422 2.41 -23.21 22.39
CA VAL A 422 3.31 -24.34 22.66
C VAL A 422 3.87 -24.24 24.08
N LEU A 423 4.46 -23.10 24.45
CA LEU A 423 5.03 -22.90 25.79
C LEU A 423 3.98 -22.61 26.86
N HIS A 424 2.82 -22.07 26.47
CA HIS A 424 1.74 -21.68 27.39
C HIS A 424 2.14 -20.64 28.44
N ASP A 425 3.17 -19.84 28.16
CA ASP A 425 3.65 -18.82 29.09
C ASP A 425 3.09 -17.44 28.73
N MET A 426 1.98 -17.08 29.37
CA MET A 426 1.31 -15.79 29.16
C MET A 426 2.15 -14.61 29.67
N LYS A 427 3.03 -14.82 30.65
CA LYS A 427 3.90 -13.77 31.18
C LYS A 427 5.01 -13.47 30.19
N LEU A 428 5.67 -14.50 29.66
CA LEU A 428 6.64 -14.35 28.60
C LEU A 428 6.00 -13.72 27.36
N LEU A 429 4.79 -14.16 26.97
CA LEU A 429 4.06 -13.58 25.85
C LEU A 429 3.81 -12.08 26.02
N ARG A 430 3.36 -11.66 27.21
CA ARG A 430 3.13 -10.24 27.55
C ARG A 430 4.44 -9.44 27.47
N GLN A 431 5.53 -9.99 28.01
CA GLN A 431 6.84 -9.35 27.99
C GLN A 431 7.41 -9.24 26.58
N SER A 432 7.36 -10.31 25.79
CA SER A 432 7.82 -10.33 24.40
C SER A 432 7.01 -9.36 23.53
N LEU A 433 5.68 -9.34 23.66
CA LEU A 433 4.83 -8.42 22.91
C LEU A 433 5.06 -6.96 23.31
N ALA A 434 5.17 -6.66 24.61
CA ALA A 434 5.51 -5.31 25.07
C ALA A 434 6.90 -4.88 24.56
N THR A 435 7.89 -5.78 24.62
CA THR A 435 9.26 -5.50 24.15
C THR A 435 9.27 -5.26 22.64
N LEU A 436 8.59 -6.10 21.85
CA LEU A 436 8.50 -5.93 20.39
C LEU A 436 7.82 -4.61 20.04
N LEU A 437 6.66 -4.30 20.62
CA LEU A 437 5.95 -3.06 20.35
C LEU A 437 6.75 -1.83 20.76
N ILE A 438 7.26 -1.79 21.99
CA ILE A 438 8.01 -0.62 22.49
C ILE A 438 9.32 -0.44 21.71
N THR A 439 10.08 -1.53 21.52
CA THR A 439 11.38 -1.46 20.84
C THR A 439 11.22 -1.10 19.37
N SER A 440 10.27 -1.74 18.68
CA SER A 440 9.99 -1.44 17.27
C SER A 440 9.50 -0.01 17.10
N GLN A 441 8.60 0.47 17.95
CA GLN A 441 8.10 1.85 17.88
C GLN A 441 9.22 2.87 18.14
N ILE A 442 10.08 2.64 19.14
CA ILE A 442 11.22 3.53 19.40
C ILE A 442 12.20 3.53 18.22
N LEU A 443 12.55 2.36 17.68
CA LEU A 443 13.46 2.26 16.54
C LEU A 443 12.88 2.93 15.30
N ASN A 444 11.61 2.66 14.98
CA ASN A 444 10.91 3.29 13.87
C ASN A 444 10.87 4.82 14.07
N GLN A 445 10.48 5.30 15.26
CA GLN A 445 10.48 6.74 15.53
C GLN A 445 11.85 7.40 15.36
N MET A 446 12.92 6.71 15.76
CA MET A 446 14.29 7.19 15.62
C MET A 446 14.74 7.24 14.16
N VAL A 447 14.41 6.22 13.37
CA VAL A 447 14.79 6.11 11.95
C VAL A 447 13.91 6.97 11.05
N GLU A 448 12.62 7.12 11.38
CA GLU A 448 11.61 7.73 10.50
C GLU A 448 11.31 9.18 10.85
N ALA A 449 11.36 9.57 12.12
CA ALA A 449 11.13 10.96 12.51
C ALA A 449 12.42 11.67 12.91
N PHE A 450 13.20 11.08 13.82
CA PHE A 450 14.36 11.77 14.38
C PHE A 450 15.48 11.90 13.35
N LEU A 451 15.79 10.84 12.61
CA LEU A 451 16.85 10.85 11.61
C LEU A 451 16.54 11.83 10.45
N PRO A 452 15.35 11.84 9.83
CA PRO A 452 15.01 12.84 8.82
C PRO A 452 14.95 14.25 9.39
N PHE A 453 14.40 14.46 10.59
CA PHE A 453 14.42 15.77 11.24
C PHE A 453 15.84 16.26 11.52
N TRP A 454 16.74 15.38 11.97
CA TRP A 454 18.15 15.72 12.23
C TRP A 454 18.90 15.99 10.92
N LEU A 455 18.71 15.14 9.91
CA LEU A 455 19.25 15.33 8.56
C LEU A 455 18.71 16.62 7.95
N GLN A 456 17.43 16.92 8.12
CA GLN A 456 16.79 18.16 7.69
C GLN A 456 17.37 19.35 8.43
N LYS A 457 17.52 19.32 9.76
CA LYS A 457 18.12 20.42 10.54
C LYS A 457 19.56 20.67 10.11
N ARG A 458 20.33 19.61 9.83
CA ARG A 458 21.71 19.69 9.36
C ARG A 458 21.78 20.19 7.90
N ARG A 459 20.85 19.74 7.04
CA ARG A 459 20.68 20.18 5.64
C ARG A 459 20.23 21.63 5.61
N ASN A 460 19.23 22.06 6.37
CA ASN A 460 18.83 23.45 6.53
C ASN A 460 19.95 24.32 7.10
N THR A 461 20.86 23.81 7.94
CA THR A 461 22.00 24.60 8.41
C THR A 461 23.05 24.79 7.30
N LYS A 462 23.32 23.76 6.48
CA LYS A 462 24.23 23.87 5.31
C LYS A 462 23.60 24.67 4.16
N VAL A 463 22.34 24.37 3.83
CA VAL A 463 21.52 25.03 2.83
C VAL A 463 21.21 26.46 3.25
N HIS A 464 20.82 26.80 4.49
CA HIS A 464 20.71 28.22 4.90
C HIS A 464 22.05 28.95 4.88
N LYS A 465 23.18 28.26 5.07
CA LYS A 465 24.52 28.87 4.95
C LYS A 465 24.92 29.09 3.48
N GLN A 466 24.44 28.25 2.56
CA GLN A 466 24.60 28.40 1.10
C GLN A 466 23.56 29.37 0.49
N VAL A 467 22.31 29.32 0.93
CA VAL A 467 21.16 30.16 0.54
C VAL A 467 21.23 31.57 1.15
N ARG A 468 21.80 31.78 2.36
CA ARG A 468 22.15 33.15 2.81
C ARG A 468 23.30 33.76 2.00
N ARG A 469 24.15 32.94 1.36
CA ARG A 469 25.15 33.41 0.38
C ARG A 469 24.52 33.62 -1.02
N ALA A 470 23.45 32.90 -1.34
CA ALA A 470 22.71 32.96 -2.59
C ALA A 470 21.28 33.48 -2.35
N ALA A 471 21.13 34.64 -1.71
CA ALA A 471 19.83 35.21 -1.29
C ALA A 471 19.00 35.82 -2.45
N VAL A 472 19.15 35.28 -3.65
CA VAL A 472 18.28 35.50 -4.81
C VAL A 472 17.69 34.13 -5.13
N GLU A 473 16.39 34.07 -5.39
CA GLU A 473 15.65 32.85 -5.77
C GLU A 473 16.55 31.90 -6.58
N LEU A 474 16.86 30.72 -6.01
CA LEU A 474 17.73 29.76 -6.70
C LEU A 474 17.10 29.46 -8.07
N PRO A 475 17.86 29.55 -9.17
CA PRO A 475 17.36 29.20 -10.49
C PRO A 475 16.71 27.82 -10.46
N TRP A 476 15.59 27.66 -11.16
CA TRP A 476 14.85 26.39 -11.23
C TRP A 476 15.74 25.20 -11.67
N THR A 477 16.87 25.48 -12.32
CA THR A 477 17.89 24.50 -12.71
C THR A 477 18.57 23.82 -11.53
N GLU A 478 18.81 24.53 -10.42
CA GLU A 478 19.40 23.96 -9.21
C GLU A 478 18.39 23.09 -8.45
N GLN A 479 17.11 23.45 -8.52
CA GLN A 479 16.03 22.61 -8.00
C GLN A 479 15.98 21.25 -8.69
N VAL A 480 16.03 21.22 -10.03
CA VAL A 480 16.01 19.97 -10.81
C VAL A 480 17.15 19.05 -10.37
N LYS A 481 18.36 19.59 -10.15
CA LYS A 481 19.51 18.81 -9.68
C LYS A 481 19.31 18.26 -8.27
N LEU A 482 18.87 19.12 -7.36
CA LEU A 482 18.59 18.72 -5.98
C LEU A 482 17.58 17.58 -5.93
N GLU A 483 16.51 17.68 -6.73
CA GLU A 483 15.46 16.66 -6.79
C GLU A 483 15.92 15.38 -7.51
N ALA A 484 16.78 15.48 -8.53
CA ALA A 484 17.35 14.32 -9.20
C ALA A 484 18.20 13.43 -8.27
N ASP A 485 18.85 14.03 -7.26
CA ASP A 485 19.65 13.31 -6.27
C ASP A 485 18.84 12.77 -5.07
N MET A 486 17.57 13.17 -4.92
CA MET A 486 16.73 12.67 -3.83
C MET A 486 16.39 11.18 -4.02
N SER A 487 15.92 10.54 -2.96
CA SER A 487 15.47 9.14 -3.05
C SER A 487 14.08 9.05 -3.69
N THR A 488 13.82 7.98 -4.43
CA THR A 488 12.50 7.73 -5.04
C THR A 488 11.60 7.01 -4.04
N TYR A 489 10.37 7.49 -3.90
CA TYR A 489 9.35 6.78 -3.11
C TYR A 489 8.92 5.51 -3.87
N LEU A 490 9.17 4.34 -3.27
CA LEU A 490 8.93 3.02 -3.88
C LEU A 490 7.46 2.58 -3.83
N GLY A 491 6.59 3.37 -3.22
CA GLY A 491 5.16 3.10 -3.09
C GLY A 491 4.73 2.90 -1.62
N THR A 492 3.41 2.82 -1.40
CA THR A 492 2.79 2.76 -0.07
C THR A 492 2.86 1.38 0.59
N PHE A 493 3.68 0.46 0.06
CA PHE A 493 3.71 -0.91 0.56
C PHE A 493 4.23 -1.00 1.99
N ASP A 494 5.42 -0.44 2.24
CA ASP A 494 6.06 -0.51 3.55
C ASP A 494 5.24 0.26 4.60
N ASP A 495 4.65 1.41 4.21
CA ASP A 495 3.80 2.21 5.09
C ASP A 495 2.49 1.47 5.49
N TYR A 496 1.82 0.78 4.54
CA TYR A 496 0.65 -0.06 4.89
C TYR A 496 1.04 -1.32 5.67
N LEU A 497 2.22 -1.89 5.40
CA LEU A 497 2.71 -3.08 6.11
C LEU A 497 2.88 -2.79 7.61
N GLU A 498 3.39 -1.60 7.96
CA GLU A 498 3.51 -1.18 9.35
C GLU A 498 2.15 -1.15 10.07
N LEU A 499 1.14 -0.51 9.46
CA LEU A 499 -0.22 -0.47 10.02
C LEU A 499 -0.85 -1.87 10.10
N PHE A 500 -0.56 -2.74 9.14
CA PHE A 500 -1.03 -4.12 9.13
C PHE A 500 -0.43 -4.94 10.29
N LEU A 501 0.88 -4.85 10.51
CA LEU A 501 1.54 -5.53 11.62
C LEU A 501 1.05 -4.98 12.97
N GLN A 502 0.88 -3.66 13.08
CA GLN A 502 0.33 -3.01 14.26
C GLN A 502 -1.09 -3.50 14.56
N PHE A 503 -1.95 -3.57 13.55
CA PHE A 503 -3.29 -4.16 13.69
C PHE A 503 -3.23 -5.62 14.14
N GLY A 504 -2.29 -6.41 13.63
CA GLY A 504 -2.07 -7.78 14.07
C GLY A 504 -1.71 -7.87 15.55
N TYR A 505 -0.74 -7.08 16.03
CA TYR A 505 -0.36 -7.07 17.45
C TYR A 505 -1.52 -6.67 18.37
N VAL A 506 -2.33 -5.71 17.98
CA VAL A 506 -3.49 -5.26 18.76
C VAL A 506 -4.63 -6.28 18.73
N SER A 507 -4.95 -6.84 17.55
CA SER A 507 -6.12 -7.70 17.38
C SER A 507 -5.89 -9.15 17.81
N LEU A 508 -4.73 -9.76 17.51
CA LEU A 508 -4.43 -11.17 17.83
C LEU A 508 -4.29 -11.39 19.33
N PHE A 509 -3.56 -10.50 20.02
CA PHE A 509 -3.16 -10.68 21.43
C PHE A 509 -3.84 -9.69 22.38
N SER A 510 -4.99 -9.16 21.98
CA SER A 510 -5.75 -8.14 22.73
C SER A 510 -6.03 -8.56 24.18
N CYS A 511 -6.35 -9.84 24.41
CA CYS A 511 -6.62 -10.38 25.74
C CYS A 511 -5.37 -10.43 26.62
N VAL A 512 -4.19 -10.67 26.04
CA VAL A 512 -2.96 -10.87 26.83
C VAL A 512 -2.30 -9.53 27.19
N PHE A 513 -2.34 -8.56 26.27
CA PHE A 513 -1.77 -7.23 26.47
C PHE A 513 -2.70 -6.13 25.94
N PRO A 514 -3.73 -5.74 26.71
CA PRO A 514 -4.69 -4.71 26.30
C PRO A 514 -4.06 -3.32 26.06
N LEU A 515 -2.89 -3.04 26.66
CA LEU A 515 -2.13 -1.80 26.43
C LEU A 515 -1.53 -1.68 25.03
N ALA A 516 -1.51 -2.75 24.21
CA ALA A 516 -1.04 -2.70 22.83
C ALA A 516 -1.69 -1.56 22.05
N ALA A 517 -3.00 -1.37 22.22
CA ALA A 517 -3.76 -0.33 21.52
C ALA A 517 -3.32 1.09 21.92
N VAL A 518 -2.94 1.31 23.18
CA VAL A 518 -2.44 2.63 23.65
C VAL A 518 -1.11 2.96 22.96
N LEU A 519 -0.19 1.99 22.94
CA LEU A 519 1.10 2.15 22.28
C LEU A 519 0.92 2.38 20.77
N ALA A 520 -0.01 1.64 20.14
CA ALA A 520 -0.33 1.81 18.74
C ALA A 520 -0.88 3.21 18.41
N VAL A 521 -1.79 3.73 19.24
CA VAL A 521 -2.33 5.09 19.07
C VAL A 521 -1.22 6.15 19.20
N LEU A 522 -0.34 6.02 20.20
CA LEU A 522 0.78 6.95 20.40
C LEU A 522 1.73 6.93 19.19
N ASN A 523 2.06 5.74 18.68
CA ASN A 523 2.87 5.58 17.48
C ASN A 523 2.19 6.22 16.26
N ASN A 524 0.90 5.99 16.04
CA ASN A 524 0.25 6.54 14.85
C ASN A 524 0.11 8.06 14.91
N PHE A 525 0.00 8.63 16.11
CA PHE A 525 0.05 10.08 16.27
C PHE A 525 1.37 10.69 15.81
N THR A 526 2.50 10.04 16.11
CA THR A 526 3.80 10.48 15.62
C THR A 526 3.98 10.14 14.15
N GLU A 527 3.43 9.00 13.70
CA GLU A 527 3.51 8.51 12.32
C GLU A 527 2.89 9.47 11.31
N MET A 528 1.72 10.02 11.65
CA MET A 528 1.06 11.04 10.83
C MET A 528 1.99 12.24 10.51
N TYR A 529 2.93 12.58 11.40
CA TYR A 529 3.87 13.68 11.19
C TYR A 529 5.19 13.23 10.56
N SER A 530 5.75 12.05 10.91
CA SER A 530 6.96 11.53 10.25
C SER A 530 6.71 11.28 8.78
N ASP A 531 5.62 10.62 8.43
CA ASP A 531 5.26 10.35 7.04
C ASP A 531 5.04 11.62 6.24
N ALA A 532 4.33 12.60 6.81
CA ALA A 532 4.13 13.90 6.15
C ALA A 532 5.47 14.60 5.86
N LEU A 533 6.42 14.55 6.80
CA LEU A 533 7.76 15.11 6.64
C LEU A 533 8.58 14.35 5.60
N LYS A 534 8.54 13.01 5.65
CA LYS A 534 9.18 12.09 4.72
C LYS A 534 8.75 12.40 3.28
N MET A 535 7.45 12.55 3.04
CA MET A 535 6.90 12.88 1.72
C MET A 535 7.21 14.31 1.26
N CYS A 536 7.36 15.26 2.18
CA CYS A 536 7.62 16.66 1.82
C CYS A 536 9.10 16.98 1.60
N GLN A 537 10.04 16.22 2.16
CA GLN A 537 11.45 16.66 2.23
C GLN A 537 12.50 15.58 2.00
N VAL A 538 12.14 14.30 2.08
CA VAL A 538 13.09 13.19 1.93
C VAL A 538 13.04 12.62 0.52
N PHE A 539 11.82 12.37 0.03
CA PHE A 539 11.59 11.77 -1.28
C PHE A 539 11.38 12.81 -2.38
N LYS A 540 11.66 12.39 -3.61
CA LYS A 540 11.11 13.04 -4.81
C LYS A 540 9.60 12.95 -4.80
N ARG A 541 8.97 13.91 -5.48
CA ARG A 541 7.54 13.85 -5.73
C ARG A 541 7.23 12.54 -6.46
N PRO A 542 6.37 11.67 -5.90
CA PRO A 542 5.87 10.53 -6.65
C PRO A 542 4.85 10.99 -7.68
N PHE A 543 4.74 10.25 -8.79
CA PHE A 543 3.64 10.46 -9.71
C PHE A 543 2.31 10.11 -9.04
N SER A 544 1.29 10.91 -9.30
CA SER A 544 -0.05 10.62 -8.81
C SER A 544 -0.61 9.38 -9.50
N GLU A 545 -1.05 8.43 -8.70
CA GLU A 545 -1.74 7.23 -9.17
C GLU A 545 -3.18 7.27 -8.66
N PRO A 546 -4.18 7.29 -9.55
CA PRO A 546 -5.54 7.44 -9.07
C PRO A 546 -6.07 6.10 -8.58
N ALA A 547 -6.39 6.06 -7.29
CA ALA A 547 -6.85 4.89 -6.56
C ALA A 547 -8.29 5.08 -6.08
N ALA A 548 -9.05 3.98 -6.03
CA ALA A 548 -10.43 3.96 -5.53
C ALA A 548 -10.58 3.10 -4.25
N SER A 549 -9.52 2.41 -3.83
CA SER A 549 -9.48 1.55 -2.64
C SER A 549 -8.04 1.32 -2.20
N MET A 550 -7.83 0.77 -1.00
CA MET A 550 -6.52 0.29 -0.54
C MET A 550 -6.01 -0.98 -1.27
N GLY A 551 -6.81 -1.54 -2.19
CA GLY A 551 -6.42 -2.73 -2.95
C GLY A 551 -6.36 -4.00 -2.09
N VAL A 552 -5.29 -4.78 -2.25
CA VAL A 552 -5.09 -6.08 -1.56
C VAL A 552 -5.00 -5.94 -0.05
N TRP A 553 -4.63 -4.77 0.46
CA TRP A 553 -4.57 -4.52 1.89
C TRP A 553 -5.91 -4.74 2.60
N GLN A 554 -7.04 -4.40 1.95
CA GLN A 554 -8.37 -4.65 2.53
C GLN A 554 -8.54 -6.15 2.87
N LEU A 555 -8.22 -7.02 1.92
CA LEU A 555 -8.27 -8.47 2.10
C LEU A 555 -7.29 -8.93 3.19
N ALA A 556 -6.10 -8.34 3.27
CA ALA A 556 -5.12 -8.67 4.30
C ALA A 556 -5.64 -8.34 5.71
N PHE A 557 -6.14 -7.12 5.93
CA PHE A 557 -6.71 -6.71 7.22
C PHE A 557 -7.92 -7.57 7.60
N GLU A 558 -8.81 -7.88 6.66
CA GLU A 558 -9.95 -8.78 6.89
C GLU A 558 -9.48 -10.18 7.29
N THR A 559 -8.48 -10.74 6.59
CA THR A 559 -7.88 -12.04 6.93
C THR A 559 -7.27 -12.04 8.32
N MET A 560 -6.48 -11.00 8.67
CA MET A 560 -5.93 -10.82 10.01
C MET A 560 -7.03 -10.79 11.06
N SER A 561 -8.14 -10.10 10.80
CA SER A 561 -9.27 -10.02 11.72
C SER A 561 -9.98 -11.37 11.93
N VAL A 562 -9.95 -12.26 10.94
CA VAL A 562 -10.44 -13.66 11.07
C VAL A 562 -9.49 -14.48 11.93
N ILE A 563 -8.17 -14.40 11.66
CA ILE A 563 -7.14 -15.07 12.47
C ILE A 563 -7.20 -14.58 13.93
N ALA A 564 -7.50 -13.31 14.16
CA ALA A 564 -7.71 -12.74 15.49
C ALA A 564 -8.87 -13.39 16.26
N VAL A 565 -9.99 -13.72 15.61
CA VAL A 565 -11.09 -14.43 16.28
C VAL A 565 -10.62 -15.79 16.78
N ILE A 566 -9.97 -16.56 15.90
CA ILE A 566 -9.44 -17.90 16.20
C ILE A 566 -8.43 -17.81 17.36
N THR A 567 -7.50 -16.85 17.28
CA THR A 567 -6.44 -16.64 18.28
C THR A 567 -7.02 -16.28 19.65
N ASN A 568 -7.96 -15.34 19.73
CA ASN A 568 -8.56 -14.95 21.01
C ASN A 568 -9.42 -16.07 21.60
N CYS A 569 -10.14 -16.85 20.78
CA CYS A 569 -10.89 -18.02 21.26
C CYS A 569 -9.96 -19.08 21.87
N ALA A 570 -8.84 -19.38 21.19
CA ALA A 570 -7.84 -20.32 21.69
C ALA A 570 -7.21 -19.82 23.01
N LEU A 571 -6.83 -18.54 23.08
CA LEU A 571 -6.26 -17.94 24.30
C LEU A 571 -7.23 -18.01 25.49
N ILE A 572 -8.52 -17.73 25.27
CA ILE A 572 -9.56 -17.84 26.31
C ILE A 572 -9.69 -19.29 26.79
N GLY A 573 -9.75 -20.26 25.87
CA GLY A 573 -9.85 -21.68 26.20
C GLY A 573 -8.66 -22.21 27.02
N MET A 574 -7.52 -21.52 26.95
CA MET A 574 -6.29 -21.88 27.66
C MET A 574 -6.10 -21.12 28.98
N SER A 575 -7.01 -20.23 29.33
CA SER A 575 -6.97 -19.50 30.59
C SER A 575 -7.12 -20.45 31.80
N PRO A 576 -6.42 -20.19 32.92
CA PRO A 576 -6.49 -21.04 34.10
C PRO A 576 -7.90 -21.13 34.70
N GLN A 577 -8.75 -20.12 34.49
CA GLN A 577 -10.15 -20.15 34.92
C GLN A 577 -11.01 -21.14 34.12
N VAL A 578 -10.77 -21.29 32.81
CA VAL A 578 -11.47 -22.33 32.02
C VAL A 578 -10.98 -23.71 32.44
N LYS A 579 -9.68 -23.86 32.65
CA LYS A 579 -9.10 -25.14 33.13
C LYS A 579 -9.65 -25.54 34.50
N SER A 580 -9.93 -24.58 35.39
CA SER A 580 -10.49 -24.91 36.72
C SER A 580 -11.96 -25.36 36.66
N CYS A 581 -12.73 -24.89 35.67
CA CYS A 581 -14.08 -25.39 35.40
C CYS A 581 -14.07 -26.81 34.79
N PHE A 582 -12.97 -27.21 34.14
CA PHE A 582 -12.83 -28.49 33.45
C PHE A 582 -11.47 -29.16 33.71
N PRO A 583 -11.24 -29.70 34.92
CA PRO A 583 -9.94 -30.23 35.34
C PRO A 583 -9.50 -31.50 34.58
N ASP A 584 -10.45 -32.25 34.01
CA ASP A 584 -10.18 -33.52 33.32
C ASP A 584 -9.84 -33.38 31.82
N SER A 585 -9.87 -32.16 31.26
CA SER A 585 -9.62 -31.92 29.83
C SER A 585 -8.18 -31.48 29.58
N GLU A 586 -7.42 -32.28 28.81
CA GLU A 586 -6.06 -31.89 28.41
C GLU A 586 -6.06 -30.66 27.48
N THR A 587 -5.15 -29.73 27.76
CA THR A 587 -5.03 -28.45 27.04
C THR A 587 -4.59 -28.61 25.58
N GLN A 588 -3.86 -29.69 25.27
CA GLN A 588 -3.45 -30.01 23.89
C GLN A 588 -4.65 -30.37 22.99
N LEU A 589 -5.71 -30.92 23.58
CA LEU A 589 -6.92 -31.26 22.85
C LEU A 589 -7.80 -30.05 22.55
N ILE A 590 -7.74 -28.99 23.35
CA ILE A 590 -8.42 -27.72 23.07
C ILE A 590 -7.81 -27.04 21.82
N LEU A 591 -6.49 -27.14 21.65
CA LEU A 591 -5.74 -26.59 20.53
C LEU A 591 -5.97 -27.35 19.21
N ILE A 592 -6.00 -28.68 19.25
CA ILE A 592 -6.36 -29.52 18.09
C ILE A 592 -7.82 -29.26 17.66
N VAL A 593 -8.72 -28.94 18.59
CA VAL A 593 -10.14 -28.65 18.33
C VAL A 593 -10.41 -27.29 17.68
N VAL A 594 -9.54 -26.29 17.91
CA VAL A 594 -9.59 -24.99 17.21
C VAL A 594 -8.91 -25.08 15.82
N ALA A 595 -7.94 -25.99 15.64
CA ALA A 595 -7.18 -26.11 14.40
C ALA A 595 -7.72 -27.15 13.40
N ALA A 596 -8.55 -28.12 13.82
CA ALA A 596 -8.99 -29.23 12.96
C ALA A 596 -10.52 -29.38 12.94
N GLU A 597 -11.10 -29.10 11.77
CA GLU A 597 -12.43 -29.55 11.38
C GLU A 597 -12.38 -31.09 11.17
N PRO A 598 -13.19 -31.91 11.87
CA PRO A 598 -13.25 -33.33 11.57
C PRO A 598 -14.27 -33.54 10.47
N ARG A 599 -13.80 -34.04 9.32
CA ARG A 599 -14.64 -34.73 8.35
C ARG A 599 -15.51 -35.74 9.09
N THR A 600 -16.83 -35.59 8.93
CA THR A 600 -17.83 -36.60 9.24
C THR A 600 -17.51 -37.86 8.44
N GLU A 601 -17.04 -38.90 9.10
CA GLU A 601 -17.30 -40.26 8.64
C GLU A 601 -18.57 -40.74 9.36
N GLU A 602 -19.58 -41.01 8.53
CA GLU A 602 -20.88 -41.54 8.91
C GLU A 602 -20.74 -42.98 9.40
N GLY A 603 -21.49 -43.30 10.46
CA GLY A 603 -22.10 -44.61 10.65
C GLY A 603 -21.24 -45.65 11.36
N GLU A 604 -21.44 -45.76 12.67
CA GLU A 604 -21.64 -47.07 13.30
C GLU A 604 -22.57 -46.91 14.51
N GLU A 605 -23.80 -47.38 14.37
CA GLU A 605 -24.74 -47.57 15.48
C GLU A 605 -24.15 -48.61 16.44
N VAL A 606 -23.76 -48.18 17.64
CA VAL A 606 -23.44 -49.10 18.73
C VAL A 606 -24.68 -49.28 19.60
N GLN A 607 -25.21 -50.49 19.51
CA GLN A 607 -26.35 -51.03 20.23
C GLN A 607 -26.15 -50.93 21.75
N GLU A 608 -27.20 -50.51 22.46
CA GLU A 608 -27.26 -50.46 23.93
C GLU A 608 -26.98 -51.83 24.53
N ASP A 609 -25.91 -51.94 25.33
CA ASP A 609 -25.77 -53.04 26.28
C ASP A 609 -25.47 -52.52 27.69
N SER A 610 -26.30 -52.99 28.62
CA SER A 610 -26.46 -52.53 29.99
C SER A 610 -25.50 -53.30 30.90
N SER A 611 -24.20 -53.02 30.84
CA SER A 611 -23.26 -53.48 31.89
C SER A 611 -21.85 -52.92 31.74
N TYR A 612 -21.59 -51.70 32.20
CA TYR A 612 -20.23 -51.23 32.50
C TYR A 612 -20.21 -50.33 33.77
N PRO A 613 -19.14 -50.37 34.58
CA PRO A 613 -19.01 -49.58 35.82
C PRO A 613 -18.83 -48.08 35.50
N PRO A 614 -18.99 -47.17 36.50
CA PRO A 614 -19.06 -45.72 36.28
C PRO A 614 -17.68 -45.07 36.02
N SER A 615 -16.87 -45.67 35.15
CA SER A 615 -15.52 -45.19 34.78
C SER A 615 -15.45 -44.61 33.36
N PHE A 616 -16.60 -44.43 32.69
CA PHE A 616 -16.69 -43.94 31.30
C PHE A 616 -17.43 -42.59 31.17
N GLU A 617 -17.48 -41.80 32.25
CA GLU A 617 -17.92 -40.40 32.21
C GLU A 617 -16.90 -39.39 31.63
N PRO A 618 -15.56 -39.57 31.73
CA PRO A 618 -14.60 -38.58 31.23
C PRO A 618 -14.74 -38.34 29.71
N ALA A 619 -14.96 -39.42 28.94
CA ALA A 619 -15.05 -39.37 27.49
C ALA A 619 -16.31 -38.63 26.97
N ARG A 620 -17.43 -38.64 27.72
CA ARG A 620 -18.67 -37.93 27.37
C ARG A 620 -18.60 -36.44 27.71
N HIS A 621 -17.97 -36.07 28.82
CA HIS A 621 -17.70 -34.67 29.15
C HIS A 621 -16.72 -34.02 28.17
N PHE A 622 -15.74 -34.80 27.72
CA PHE A 622 -14.75 -34.42 26.72
C PHE A 622 -15.31 -34.17 25.31
N THR A 623 -16.24 -35.02 24.84
CA THR A 623 -16.97 -34.77 23.58
C THR A 623 -17.91 -33.55 23.66
N ARG A 624 -18.47 -33.27 24.84
CA ARG A 624 -19.26 -32.05 25.11
C ARG A 624 -18.41 -30.78 25.08
N HIS A 625 -17.18 -30.81 25.62
CA HIS A 625 -16.24 -29.68 25.60
C HIS A 625 -15.75 -29.37 24.16
N ARG A 626 -15.49 -30.42 23.37
CA ARG A 626 -15.17 -30.31 21.93
C ARG A 626 -16.25 -29.58 21.15
N GLN A 627 -17.52 -29.87 21.41
CA GLN A 627 -18.64 -29.17 20.78
C GLN A 627 -18.72 -27.71 21.20
N HIS A 628 -18.57 -27.36 22.48
CA HIS A 628 -18.83 -25.98 22.94
C HIS A 628 -17.79 -24.94 22.47
N SER A 629 -16.49 -25.23 22.53
CA SER A 629 -15.45 -24.26 22.12
C SER A 629 -15.43 -24.05 20.60
N SER A 630 -15.50 -25.15 19.83
CA SER A 630 -15.61 -25.08 18.37
C SER A 630 -16.94 -24.46 17.93
N PHE A 631 -18.05 -24.74 18.62
CA PHE A 631 -19.33 -24.08 18.37
C PHE A 631 -19.28 -22.58 18.63
N LEU A 632 -18.65 -22.13 19.74
CA LEU A 632 -18.49 -20.71 20.03
C LEU A 632 -17.68 -20.03 18.93
N GLU A 633 -16.57 -20.62 18.48
CA GLU A 633 -15.77 -20.11 17.37
C GLU A 633 -16.60 -19.97 16.09
N HIS A 634 -17.34 -21.01 15.68
CA HIS A 634 -18.19 -20.97 14.49
C HIS A 634 -19.31 -19.94 14.60
N VAL A 635 -19.92 -19.79 15.79
CA VAL A 635 -20.94 -18.77 16.05
C VAL A 635 -20.34 -17.37 15.93
N LEU A 636 -19.13 -17.15 16.45
CA LEU A 636 -18.44 -15.87 16.37
C LEU A 636 -18.00 -15.54 14.95
N LEU A 637 -17.51 -16.52 14.19
CA LEU A 637 -17.19 -16.36 12.77
C LEU A 637 -18.44 -16.10 11.94
N ALA A 638 -19.52 -16.87 12.16
CA ALA A 638 -20.80 -16.64 11.48
C ALA A 638 -21.35 -15.24 11.81
N PHE A 639 -21.31 -14.83 13.07
CA PHE A 639 -21.71 -13.49 13.48
C PHE A 639 -20.85 -12.40 12.82
N LYS A 640 -19.52 -12.60 12.73
CA LYS A 640 -18.61 -11.71 12.00
C LYS A 640 -18.99 -11.59 10.52
N PHE A 641 -19.24 -12.71 9.83
CA PHE A 641 -19.64 -12.69 8.42
C PHE A 641 -21.02 -12.05 8.22
N ILE A 642 -21.97 -12.28 9.13
CA ILE A 642 -23.27 -11.60 9.12
C ILE A 642 -23.08 -10.09 9.29
N LEU A 643 -22.26 -9.66 10.24
CA LEU A 643 -22.01 -8.25 10.50
C LEU A 643 -21.35 -7.56 9.30
N ALA A 644 -20.36 -8.22 8.68
CA ALA A 644 -19.72 -7.76 7.45
C ALA A 644 -20.71 -7.67 6.28
N PHE A 645 -21.65 -8.62 6.17
CA PHE A 645 -22.67 -8.61 5.13
C PHE A 645 -23.77 -7.55 5.36
N VAL A 646 -24.13 -7.28 6.61
CA VAL A 646 -25.18 -6.32 6.98
C VAL A 646 -24.75 -4.88 6.74
N ILE A 647 -23.45 -4.56 6.92
CA ILE A 647 -22.92 -3.22 6.70
C ILE A 647 -22.57 -3.09 5.22
N PRO A 648 -23.29 -2.27 4.43
CA PRO A 648 -22.99 -2.19 3.00
C PRO A 648 -21.71 -1.40 2.77
N ASP A 649 -20.82 -1.94 1.92
CA ASP A 649 -19.53 -1.34 1.55
C ASP A 649 -19.65 0.11 1.05
N ILE A 650 -20.71 0.41 0.30
CA ILE A 650 -20.93 1.73 -0.29
C ILE A 650 -22.13 2.41 0.41
N PRO A 651 -22.00 3.66 0.86
CA PRO A 651 -23.13 4.43 1.41
C PRO A 651 -24.31 4.55 0.42
N LYS A 652 -25.55 4.47 0.93
CA LYS A 652 -26.78 4.49 0.13
C LYS A 652 -26.89 5.71 -0.79
N GLU A 653 -26.46 6.89 -0.32
CA GLU A 653 -26.45 8.11 -1.14
C GLU A 653 -25.57 7.96 -2.40
N ILE A 654 -24.39 7.38 -2.23
CA ILE A 654 -23.44 7.16 -3.33
C ILE A 654 -23.95 6.06 -4.26
N GLN A 655 -24.53 4.99 -3.72
CA GLN A 655 -25.17 3.95 -4.53
C GLN A 655 -26.25 4.54 -5.44
N LEU A 656 -27.11 5.42 -4.91
CA LEU A 656 -28.15 6.09 -5.71
C LEU A 656 -27.55 7.00 -6.79
N LYS A 657 -26.47 7.73 -6.48
CA LYS A 657 -25.77 8.57 -7.46
C LYS A 657 -25.12 7.74 -8.57
N LEU A 658 -24.49 6.61 -8.23
CA LEU A 658 -23.92 5.68 -9.21
C LEU A 658 -25.00 5.04 -10.08
N ALA A 659 -26.10 4.57 -9.48
CA ALA A 659 -27.23 4.01 -10.21
C ALA A 659 -27.87 5.03 -11.17
N ARG A 660 -27.96 6.30 -10.76
CA ARG A 660 -28.43 7.38 -11.64
C ARG A 660 -27.49 7.58 -12.83
N LEU A 661 -26.18 7.62 -12.61
CA LEU A 661 -25.19 7.75 -13.68
C LEU A 661 -25.26 6.58 -14.68
N GLU A 662 -25.43 5.36 -14.18
CA GLU A 662 -25.60 4.17 -15.02
C GLU A 662 -26.90 4.22 -15.84
N PHE A 663 -28.01 4.61 -15.21
CA PHE A 663 -29.29 4.83 -15.88
C PHE A 663 -29.19 5.85 -17.02
N GLU A 664 -28.58 7.02 -16.76
CA GLU A 664 -28.36 8.05 -17.77
C GLU A 664 -27.48 7.55 -18.93
N SER A 665 -26.45 6.74 -18.62
CA SER A 665 -25.59 6.11 -19.64
C SER A 665 -26.37 5.15 -20.54
N MET A 666 -27.24 4.32 -19.97
CA MET A 666 -28.10 3.41 -20.72
C MET A 666 -29.13 4.17 -21.57
N GLU A 667 -29.71 5.25 -21.06
CA GLU A 667 -30.66 6.07 -21.80
C GLU A 667 -29.98 6.76 -23.00
N ALA A 668 -28.77 7.29 -22.81
CA ALA A 668 -27.97 7.87 -23.89
C ALA A 668 -27.63 6.82 -24.97
N LEU A 669 -27.28 5.59 -24.57
CA LEU A 669 -27.04 4.49 -25.49
C LEU A 669 -28.30 4.13 -26.28
N LYS A 670 -29.46 4.02 -25.61
CA LYS A 670 -30.75 3.73 -26.25
C LYS A 670 -31.11 4.79 -27.30
N LYS A 671 -30.91 6.08 -26.98
CA LYS A 671 -31.10 7.18 -27.94
C LYS A 671 -30.16 7.04 -29.13
N LYS A 672 -28.86 6.79 -28.90
CA LYS A 672 -27.87 6.61 -29.97
C LYS A 672 -28.20 5.45 -30.90
N VAL A 673 -28.60 4.29 -30.35
CA VAL A 673 -29.03 3.12 -31.13
C VAL A 673 -30.30 3.42 -31.92
N SER A 674 -31.28 4.08 -31.31
CA SER A 674 -32.53 4.46 -32.00
C SER A 674 -32.27 5.39 -33.17
N THR A 675 -31.41 6.41 -32.99
CA THR A 675 -30.99 7.33 -34.05
C THR A 675 -30.23 6.61 -35.16
N LEU A 676 -29.30 5.71 -34.82
CA LEU A 676 -28.56 4.90 -35.81
C LEU A 676 -29.47 3.98 -36.62
N LEU A 677 -30.47 3.36 -35.98
CA LEU A 677 -31.48 2.56 -36.68
C LEU A 677 -32.30 3.44 -37.61
N LEU A 678 -32.75 4.62 -37.17
CA LEU A 678 -33.48 5.58 -38.01
C LEU A 678 -32.66 5.98 -39.25
N ILE A 679 -31.38 6.33 -39.06
CA ILE A 679 -30.47 6.68 -40.17
C ILE A 679 -30.33 5.52 -41.16
N ARG A 680 -30.21 4.28 -40.66
CA ARG A 680 -30.11 3.06 -41.49
C ARG A 680 -31.42 2.70 -42.20
N PHE A 681 -32.58 3.16 -41.73
CA PHE A 681 -33.86 3.00 -42.43
C PHE A 681 -34.12 4.11 -43.45
N THR A 682 -33.47 5.27 -43.31
CA THR A 682 -33.59 6.41 -44.24
C THR A 682 -32.54 6.44 -45.36
N LEU A 683 -31.44 5.68 -45.22
CA LEU A 683 -30.45 5.39 -46.26
C LEU A 683 -30.81 4.05 -46.93
#